data_AF-A0A9P7PBA1-F1
#
_entry.id   AF-A0A9P7PBA1-F1
#
_cell.length_a   1.000
_cell.length_b   1.000
_cell.length_c   1.000
_cell.angle_alpha   90.00
_cell.angle_beta   90.00
_cell.angle_gamma   90.00
#
_symmetry.space_group_name_H-M   'P 1'
#
loop_
_entity.id
_entity.type
_entity.pdbx_description
1 polymer ?
#
loop_
_entity_poly.entity_id
_entity_poly.type
_entity_poly.pdbx_seq_one_letter_code
_entity_poly.pdbx_strand_id
1 'polypeptide(L)'
;MNRQPAGRALDDYGVANLSPLALRPNHKHDEYSLDRTMNGIVQDETRYDETAGATPTLRSPQVDLKDPIQVHLLTETALLDSQGFEILSQEEVDELKKQAELLSQRVESTRSNLAIQCKYRDAAASMARLGQGGGADDNQSQDSERERIECERKCDELASELLELEKRLLIPHRKIVEHTAAILQLTHKASKKKASQQNGQSLSGIPGSPESLYTYSHGRNSLDQMGDETYFDDSSGYQLDGMERARKNAIEIPLKSPIREQNQIRVELDRLREENTQLRSQTDGLLQKLQGFNMSLRETIIRFNPEVNDGYDEPPEISSIPDAKLEDLLKSQTEYLESGLVAVQAEQEYFAGGNQIGERIETINLQLRDLLMMSDPHYTPTTIPAESDVNGQMAYLEKSIRSVDSQLARANSSSSGANSETGPVLTGLWESIQRGFSEAKKRKDDHRRARAEKGLPEDDDDASDDEGFDTAEPYSLEAFADRVQWMHAQSLTLRDQKYVLKRQIKQQRELNNKSDAEKDEELARKQEDLEQSQEMLSRAEQSATDVQRMLSDAMKELEDARTAAADTVNAAEASVQKREDRIIELEEALAAAQDSLASAERDLSAARSGTSGTEEKIADMTAQMTAVAQAKKAADERIKELETELTQVTAQMTAVAQTKKAADERVKELETELPQVTAQVTALTKERKAADGTTKELEKKLLDMTAQVAAVTQEKKTAHETSKKLEKELAENSTQVAAVAKERKKADENTKKLEKKVADMTAQVAALTQQTKTADETTKELKKELAAKTKQFRVKDDEVDQLNMTIAELKTEVTIARAELDGAYGSRAERAAEVAAIKQSSESLKLQNQVDRLKKELSATVEELEGVTRETIGSEKEKADVEAKLDEALAARTSLETELQKARDKMAKLQEELDGERLKIRTDGARPGAGASMLSERFRATMREERKKFQEDLREERTRCRKLEEELARLKRSQGPGKSPLSPR
;
A
#
# COMPACT_ATOMS: atom_id res chain seq x y z
N MET A 1 38.28 -23.50 -54.56
CA MET A 1 37.04 -23.96 -55.22
C MET A 1 35.92 -23.07 -54.69
N ASN A 2 35.07 -22.32 -55.40
CA ASN A 2 34.85 -21.93 -56.81
C ASN A 2 34.06 -20.59 -56.79
N ARG A 3 34.03 -19.67 -57.76
CA ARG A 3 34.71 -19.45 -59.06
C ARG A 3 34.66 -17.93 -59.41
N GLN A 4 35.37 -17.50 -60.46
CA GLN A 4 35.29 -16.18 -61.14
C GLN A 4 34.45 -16.30 -62.45
N PRO A 5 34.21 -15.28 -63.32
CA PRO A 5 34.70 -13.86 -63.41
C PRO A 5 33.55 -12.81 -63.26
N ALA A 6 33.61 -11.50 -63.60
CA ALA A 6 34.58 -10.62 -64.30
C ALA A 6 34.77 -9.26 -63.56
N GLY A 7 34.99 -8.03 -64.08
CA GLY A 7 34.98 -7.38 -65.42
C GLY A 7 33.81 -6.37 -65.55
N ARG A 8 33.91 -5.17 -66.17
CA ARG A 8 34.96 -4.47 -66.96
C ARG A 8 34.86 -2.93 -66.72
N ALA A 9 35.78 -2.12 -67.25
CA ALA A 9 35.73 -0.64 -67.24
C ALA A 9 36.02 -0.05 -68.64
N LEU A 10 35.67 1.23 -68.91
CA LEU A 10 36.51 2.29 -69.54
C LEU A 10 35.77 3.64 -69.82
N ASP A 11 36.57 4.69 -70.09
CA ASP A 11 36.33 5.94 -70.87
C ASP A 11 35.32 7.03 -70.42
N ASP A 12 35.47 8.34 -70.73
CA ASP A 12 36.65 9.24 -70.96
C ASP A 12 36.19 10.74 -71.01
N TYR A 13 37.15 11.69 -71.12
CA TYR A 13 37.11 13.11 -71.54
C TYR A 13 37.08 14.26 -70.49
N GLY A 14 37.94 15.27 -70.72
CA GLY A 14 38.07 16.57 -70.01
C GLY A 14 37.26 17.71 -70.66
N VAL A 15 37.63 19.01 -70.62
CA VAL A 15 38.93 19.70 -70.35
C VAL A 15 38.66 21.12 -69.74
N ALA A 16 39.71 21.87 -69.35
CA ALA A 16 39.73 23.24 -68.78
C ALA A 16 39.20 24.37 -69.75
N ASN A 17 39.20 25.69 -69.48
CA ASN A 17 40.09 26.54 -68.66
C ASN A 17 39.61 28.04 -68.50
N LEU A 18 40.18 28.79 -67.53
CA LEU A 18 40.38 30.28 -67.45
C LEU A 18 39.22 31.30 -67.17
N SER A 19 39.65 32.50 -66.72
CA SER A 19 38.91 33.69 -66.15
C SER A 19 38.89 34.91 -67.14
N PRO A 20 38.76 36.25 -66.83
CA PRO A 20 38.51 37.02 -65.58
C PRO A 20 37.64 38.35 -65.64
N LEU A 21 37.43 39.00 -64.47
CA LEU A 21 37.38 40.46 -64.10
C LEU A 21 36.74 41.60 -64.95
N ALA A 22 35.88 42.43 -64.32
CA ALA A 22 35.73 43.93 -64.39
C ALA A 22 34.41 44.38 -63.68
N LEU A 23 34.06 45.63 -63.33
CA LEU A 23 34.62 46.84 -62.67
C LEU A 23 33.44 47.87 -62.49
N ARG A 24 33.56 48.89 -61.61
CA ARG A 24 32.51 49.88 -61.15
C ARG A 24 32.21 51.03 -62.18
N PRO A 25 31.52 52.20 -61.93
CA PRO A 25 30.86 52.79 -60.71
C PRO A 25 29.57 53.69 -60.90
N ASN A 26 29.19 54.46 -59.84
CA ASN A 26 28.46 55.78 -59.79
C ASN A 26 26.90 55.88 -59.93
N HIS A 27 26.17 56.90 -59.39
CA HIS A 27 26.31 57.84 -58.22
C HIS A 27 25.02 58.73 -58.02
N LYS A 28 24.94 59.57 -56.95
CA LYS A 28 23.90 60.60 -56.57
C LYS A 28 22.66 60.10 -55.76
N HIS A 29 22.14 60.75 -54.68
CA HIS A 29 21.79 62.16 -54.31
C HIS A 29 20.41 62.62 -54.89
N ASP A 30 19.42 63.23 -54.19
CA ASP A 30 19.36 63.95 -52.87
C ASP A 30 17.97 63.91 -52.12
N GLU A 31 18.03 64.22 -50.80
CA GLU A 31 17.12 64.88 -49.80
C GLU A 31 15.55 64.95 -49.81
N TYR A 32 14.98 64.89 -48.57
CA TYR A 32 13.70 65.40 -47.97
C TYR A 32 12.32 65.23 -48.71
N SER A 33 11.18 64.91 -48.08
CA SER A 33 10.68 65.17 -46.70
C SER A 33 9.54 64.21 -46.26
N LEU A 34 8.84 64.51 -45.14
CA LEU A 34 7.69 63.80 -44.53
C LEU A 34 6.50 63.57 -45.51
N ASP A 35 5.55 62.64 -45.31
CA ASP A 35 4.92 62.17 -44.05
C ASP A 35 4.43 60.69 -44.09
N ARG A 36 3.86 60.22 -42.96
CA ARG A 36 3.36 58.88 -42.62
C ARG A 36 2.71 58.03 -43.72
N THR A 37 3.08 56.75 -43.74
CA THR A 37 2.10 55.64 -43.75
C THR A 37 2.70 54.42 -43.04
N MET A 38 1.84 53.62 -42.38
CA MET A 38 2.23 52.35 -41.72
C MET A 38 2.02 51.15 -42.65
N ASN A 39 2.55 49.99 -42.24
CA ASN A 39 2.42 48.67 -42.88
C ASN A 39 3.21 48.48 -44.19
N GLY A 40 4.48 48.10 -44.05
CA GLY A 40 5.28 47.47 -45.10
C GLY A 40 6.24 46.47 -44.47
N ILE A 41 6.12 45.18 -44.81
CA ILE A 41 6.94 44.11 -44.21
C ILE A 41 8.37 44.23 -44.73
N VAL A 42 9.31 44.45 -43.82
CA VAL A 42 10.75 44.23 -44.04
C VAL A 42 11.24 43.33 -42.92
N GLN A 43 11.81 42.19 -43.31
CA GLN A 43 12.64 41.38 -42.42
C GLN A 43 13.98 42.11 -42.28
N ASP A 44 14.35 42.51 -41.06
CA ASP A 44 15.71 42.97 -40.77
C ASP A 44 16.25 42.19 -39.57
N GLU A 45 17.17 41.26 -39.85
CA GLU A 45 17.75 40.32 -38.88
C GLU A 45 18.78 41.04 -37.98
N THR A 46 18.33 42.03 -37.21
CA THR A 46 19.16 42.81 -36.29
C THR A 46 19.31 42.16 -34.91
N ARG A 47 19.81 40.92 -34.95
CA ARG A 47 20.96 40.50 -34.13
C ARG A 47 20.82 40.68 -32.61
N TYR A 48 20.06 39.79 -31.99
CA TYR A 48 20.49 39.19 -30.73
C TYR A 48 21.19 37.86 -31.04
N ASP A 49 22.45 37.72 -30.61
CA ASP A 49 23.26 36.53 -30.89
C ASP A 49 22.80 35.33 -30.03
N GLU A 50 21.82 34.54 -30.48
CA GLU A 50 21.49 33.23 -29.88
C GLU A 50 22.55 32.14 -30.14
N THR A 51 23.71 32.52 -30.68
CA THR A 51 24.96 31.72 -30.63
C THR A 51 26.03 32.33 -29.72
N ALA A 52 25.66 33.26 -28.83
CA ALA A 52 26.43 33.60 -27.65
C ALA A 52 26.42 32.43 -26.64
N GLY A 53 27.18 31.38 -26.97
CA GLY A 53 27.40 30.22 -26.10
C GLY A 53 27.86 30.71 -24.73
N ALA A 54 27.03 30.42 -23.72
CA ALA A 54 26.89 31.23 -22.50
C ALA A 54 28.20 31.88 -22.02
N THR A 55 28.30 33.19 -22.19
CA THR A 55 29.28 33.99 -21.45
C THR A 55 29.05 33.69 -19.97
N PRO A 56 30.05 33.17 -19.23
CA PRO A 56 29.87 32.95 -17.82
C PRO A 56 29.68 34.33 -17.19
N THR A 57 28.46 34.59 -16.69
CA THR A 57 28.20 35.67 -15.75
C THR A 57 29.26 35.58 -14.67
N LEU A 58 30.19 36.55 -14.66
CA LEU A 58 31.55 36.39 -14.15
C LEU A 58 31.54 35.74 -12.76
N ARG A 59 31.69 34.41 -12.74
CA ARG A 59 31.79 33.66 -11.49
C ARG A 59 33.04 34.20 -10.83
N SER A 60 32.87 34.81 -9.66
CA SER A 60 33.98 35.31 -8.84
C SER A 60 35.05 34.22 -8.82
N PRO A 61 36.30 34.53 -9.23
CA PRO A 61 37.32 33.51 -9.46
C PRO A 61 37.42 32.68 -8.19
N GLN A 62 37.12 31.38 -8.32
CA GLN A 62 36.83 30.54 -7.15
C GLN A 62 38.00 30.62 -6.18
N VAL A 63 37.73 31.18 -5.01
CA VAL A 63 38.72 31.31 -3.92
C VAL A 63 39.24 29.92 -3.62
N ASP A 64 40.55 29.70 -3.77
CA ASP A 64 41.13 28.44 -3.36
C ASP A 64 41.30 28.47 -1.85
N LEU A 65 40.31 27.91 -1.16
CA LEU A 65 40.30 27.76 0.30
C LEU A 65 41.44 26.87 0.83
N LYS A 66 42.31 26.34 -0.05
CA LYS A 66 43.57 25.67 0.29
C LYS A 66 44.78 26.61 0.38
N ASP A 67 44.73 27.81 -0.21
CA ASP A 67 45.80 28.79 -0.04
C ASP A 67 45.57 29.54 1.29
N PRO A 68 46.41 29.31 2.32
CA PRO A 68 46.27 30.00 3.60
C PRO A 68 46.51 31.51 3.48
N ILE A 69 47.23 31.98 2.45
CA ILE A 69 47.46 33.40 2.22
C ILE A 69 46.20 34.05 1.63
N GLN A 70 45.59 33.47 0.60
CA GLN A 70 44.30 33.93 0.06
C GLN A 70 43.20 33.89 1.13
N VAL A 71 43.10 32.81 1.91
CA VAL A 71 42.15 32.71 3.03
C VAL A 71 42.42 33.79 4.07
N HIS A 72 43.67 33.97 4.51
CA HIS A 72 43.99 34.99 5.52
C HIS A 72 43.65 36.40 5.04
N LEU A 73 44.07 36.77 3.82
CA LEU A 73 43.78 38.07 3.23
C LEU A 73 42.27 38.33 3.14
N LEU A 74 41.48 37.37 2.65
CA LEU A 74 40.03 37.50 2.56
C LEU A 74 39.35 37.58 3.93
N THR A 75 39.85 36.84 4.94
CA THR A 75 39.35 37.02 6.31
C THR A 75 39.69 38.39 6.87
N GLU A 76 40.88 38.95 6.60
CA GLU A 76 41.22 40.30 7.04
C GLU A 76 40.39 41.36 6.32
N THR A 77 40.15 41.24 5.01
CA THR A 77 39.24 42.12 4.26
C THR A 77 37.81 42.04 4.81
N ALA A 78 37.25 40.85 5.01
CA ALA A 78 35.91 40.70 5.58
C ALA A 78 35.82 41.24 7.03
N LEU A 79 36.90 41.12 7.81
CA LEU A 79 37.04 41.70 9.15
C LEU A 79 37.33 43.22 9.13
N LEU A 80 37.62 43.83 7.98
CA LEU A 80 37.72 45.28 7.78
C LEU A 80 36.40 45.86 7.27
N ASP A 81 35.76 45.22 6.29
CA ASP A 81 34.47 45.67 5.76
C ASP A 81 33.36 45.64 6.84
N SER A 82 33.40 44.65 7.74
CA SER A 82 32.45 44.52 8.85
C SER A 82 32.64 45.49 10.03
N GLN A 83 33.67 46.36 10.03
CA GLN A 83 33.96 47.27 11.17
C GLN A 83 32.84 48.29 11.43
N GLY A 84 32.02 48.60 10.42
CA GLY A 84 30.94 49.60 10.48
C GLY A 84 29.53 49.04 10.49
N PHE A 85 29.34 47.72 10.64
CA PHE A 85 28.01 47.10 10.61
C PHE A 85 27.27 47.23 11.96
N GLU A 86 25.97 47.48 11.88
CA GLU A 86 25.08 47.72 13.03
C GLU A 86 24.77 46.41 13.77
N ILE A 87 24.91 46.43 15.10
CA ILE A 87 24.53 45.30 15.97
C ILE A 87 23.14 45.59 16.53
N LEU A 88 22.15 45.00 15.87
CA LEU A 88 20.75 45.03 16.24
C LEU A 88 20.48 44.22 17.52
N SER A 89 19.40 44.55 18.23
CA SER A 89 18.90 43.75 19.35
C SER A 89 18.21 42.46 18.88
N GLN A 90 18.05 41.49 19.79
CA GLN A 90 17.35 40.24 19.50
C GLN A 90 15.92 40.46 18.99
N GLU A 91 15.21 41.45 19.54
CA GLU A 91 13.84 41.79 19.16
C GLU A 91 13.77 42.34 17.73
N GLU A 92 14.67 43.26 17.37
CA GLU A 92 14.79 43.79 16.00
C GLU A 92 15.21 42.72 14.99
N VAL A 93 16.11 41.82 15.38
CA VAL A 93 16.54 40.69 14.54
C VAL A 93 15.38 39.73 14.27
N ASP A 94 14.56 39.43 15.27
CA ASP A 94 13.40 38.57 15.11
C ASP A 94 12.20 39.26 14.43
N GLU A 95 12.10 40.59 14.50
CA GLU A 95 11.17 41.35 13.65
C GLU A 95 11.63 41.35 12.19
N LEU A 96 12.90 41.63 11.90
CA LEU A 96 13.44 41.61 10.53
C LEU A 96 13.32 40.21 9.88
N LYS A 97 13.47 39.13 10.65
CA LYS A 97 13.19 37.76 10.17
C LYS A 97 11.73 37.61 9.74
N LYS A 98 10.77 38.04 10.57
CA LYS A 98 9.33 37.99 10.24
C LYS A 98 9.00 38.87 9.02
N GLN A 99 9.60 40.06 8.93
CA GLN A 99 9.45 40.94 7.78
C GLN A 99 10.02 40.30 6.49
N ALA A 100 11.19 39.65 6.58
CA ALA A 100 11.78 38.92 5.45
C ALA A 100 10.93 37.71 5.02
N GLU A 101 10.41 36.93 5.96
CA GLU A 101 9.55 35.77 5.69
C GLU A 101 8.24 36.20 5.00
N LEU A 102 7.54 37.21 5.54
CA LEU A 102 6.33 37.77 4.93
C LEU A 102 6.58 38.36 3.54
N LEU A 103 7.75 38.98 3.32
CA LEU A 103 8.14 39.47 1.99
C LEU A 103 8.48 38.32 1.03
N SER A 104 9.14 37.24 1.47
CA SER A 104 9.41 36.06 0.64
C SER A 104 8.11 35.38 0.20
N GLN A 105 7.18 35.14 1.13
CA GLN A 105 5.86 34.59 0.83
C GLN A 105 5.10 35.47 -0.20
N ARG A 106 5.21 36.80 -0.12
CA ARG A 106 4.61 37.71 -1.11
C ARG A 106 5.34 37.68 -2.46
N VAL A 107 6.67 37.63 -2.49
CA VAL A 107 7.49 37.45 -3.71
C VAL A 107 7.14 36.15 -4.43
N GLU A 108 7.01 35.05 -3.69
CA GLU A 108 6.63 33.75 -4.25
C GLU A 108 5.19 33.77 -4.81
N SER A 109 4.27 34.42 -4.10
CA SER A 109 2.89 34.62 -4.56
C SER A 109 2.80 35.48 -5.82
N THR A 110 3.45 36.65 -5.88
CA THR A 110 3.44 37.51 -7.08
C THR A 110 4.17 36.86 -8.25
N ARG A 111 5.25 36.10 -8.00
CA ARG A 111 5.95 35.30 -9.02
C ARG A 111 5.07 34.18 -9.59
N SER A 112 4.27 33.51 -8.75
CA SER A 112 3.27 32.52 -9.20
C SER A 112 2.19 33.18 -10.05
N ASN A 113 1.63 34.30 -9.58
CA ASN A 113 0.63 35.08 -10.32
C ASN A 113 1.17 35.60 -11.67
N LEU A 114 2.41 36.07 -11.72
CA LEU A 114 3.09 36.47 -12.96
C LEU A 114 3.23 35.29 -13.93
N ALA A 115 3.67 34.11 -13.45
CA ALA A 115 3.78 32.91 -14.28
C ALA A 115 2.42 32.42 -14.82
N ILE A 116 1.33 32.71 -14.11
CA ILE A 116 -0.05 32.47 -14.57
C ILE A 116 -0.47 33.53 -15.60
N GLN A 117 -0.24 34.82 -15.35
CA GLN A 117 -0.58 35.88 -16.30
C GLN A 117 0.23 35.80 -17.61
N CYS A 118 1.49 35.39 -17.57
CA CYS A 118 2.27 35.13 -18.79
C CYS A 118 1.61 34.04 -19.65
N LYS A 119 1.05 32.98 -19.06
CA LYS A 119 0.30 31.95 -19.81
C LYS A 119 -0.99 32.53 -20.42
N TYR A 120 -1.69 33.42 -19.71
CA TYR A 120 -2.85 34.11 -20.26
C TYR A 120 -2.48 35.06 -21.41
N ARG A 121 -1.39 35.83 -21.27
CA ARG A 121 -0.83 36.67 -22.35
C ARG A 121 -0.45 35.83 -23.57
N ASP A 122 0.21 34.70 -23.38
CA ASP A 122 0.67 33.85 -24.47
C ASP A 122 -0.50 33.15 -25.19
N ALA A 123 -1.54 32.76 -24.43
CA ALA A 123 -2.81 32.28 -24.98
C ALA A 123 -3.57 33.38 -25.74
N ALA A 124 -3.72 34.58 -25.17
CA ALA A 124 -4.36 35.73 -25.82
C ALA A 124 -3.60 36.16 -27.10
N ALA A 125 -2.26 36.13 -27.07
CA ALA A 125 -1.44 36.36 -28.27
C ALA A 125 -1.62 35.26 -29.32
N SER A 126 -1.91 34.02 -28.92
CA SER A 126 -2.30 32.97 -29.86
C SER A 126 -3.70 33.20 -30.44
N MET A 127 -4.67 33.65 -29.64
CA MET A 127 -6.02 33.98 -30.09
C MET A 127 -6.03 35.15 -31.06
N ALA A 128 -5.30 36.24 -30.76
CA ALA A 128 -5.14 37.38 -31.66
C ALA A 128 -4.52 36.97 -33.01
N ARG A 129 -3.45 36.14 -33.00
CA ARG A 129 -2.84 35.60 -34.23
C ARG A 129 -3.80 34.72 -35.04
N LEU A 130 -4.67 33.95 -34.40
CA LEU A 130 -5.69 33.13 -35.07
C LEU A 130 -6.81 33.99 -35.66
N GLY A 131 -7.29 35.00 -34.91
CA GLY A 131 -8.28 35.97 -35.37
C GLY A 131 -7.80 36.83 -36.56
N GLN A 132 -6.49 37.01 -36.71
CA GLN A 132 -5.87 37.69 -37.85
C GLN A 132 -5.65 36.79 -39.09
N GLY A 133 -5.68 35.46 -38.93
CA GLY A 133 -5.39 34.49 -40.00
C GLY A 133 -6.63 33.87 -40.67
N GLY A 134 -7.79 33.90 -39.99
CA GLY A 134 -9.08 33.51 -40.57
C GLY A 134 -9.90 34.74 -40.98
N GLY A 135 -10.89 34.55 -41.85
CA GLY A 135 -11.86 35.59 -42.23
C GLY A 135 -12.90 35.85 -41.13
N ALA A 136 -12.44 36.23 -39.94
CA ALA A 136 -13.27 36.62 -38.79
C ALA A 136 -13.80 38.06 -38.95
N ASP A 137 -14.76 38.44 -38.11
CA ASP A 137 -15.25 39.82 -38.05
C ASP A 137 -14.18 40.77 -37.46
N ASP A 138 -14.04 41.97 -38.04
CA ASP A 138 -13.04 42.97 -37.62
C ASP A 138 -13.17 43.31 -36.13
N ASN A 139 -14.40 43.31 -35.60
CA ASN A 139 -14.65 43.54 -34.17
C ASN A 139 -14.02 42.45 -33.30
N GLN A 140 -14.17 41.17 -33.69
CA GLN A 140 -13.63 40.04 -32.93
C GLN A 140 -12.10 39.98 -32.96
N SER A 141 -11.48 40.44 -34.06
CA SER A 141 -10.03 40.63 -34.14
C SER A 141 -9.56 41.77 -33.23
N GLN A 142 -10.27 42.90 -33.21
CA GLN A 142 -9.97 44.02 -32.31
C GLN A 142 -10.15 43.67 -30.83
N ASP A 143 -11.18 42.92 -30.46
CA ASP A 143 -11.40 42.51 -29.07
C ASP A 143 -10.35 41.48 -28.61
N SER A 144 -9.95 40.53 -29.46
CA SER A 144 -8.83 39.62 -29.19
C SER A 144 -7.51 40.36 -28.95
N GLU A 145 -7.25 41.44 -29.71
CA GLU A 145 -6.07 42.28 -29.54
C GLU A 145 -6.16 43.17 -28.28
N ARG A 146 -7.35 43.65 -27.90
CA ARG A 146 -7.57 44.35 -26.63
C ARG A 146 -7.31 43.43 -25.44
N GLU A 147 -7.80 42.18 -25.47
CA GLU A 147 -7.52 41.17 -24.46
C GLU A 147 -6.02 40.85 -24.36
N ARG A 148 -5.32 40.76 -25.50
CA ARG A 148 -3.85 40.60 -25.55
C ARG A 148 -3.14 41.74 -24.83
N ILE A 149 -3.47 43.00 -25.16
CA ILE A 149 -2.87 44.20 -24.56
C ILE A 149 -3.18 44.29 -23.06
N GLU A 150 -4.38 43.90 -22.63
CA GLU A 150 -4.72 43.93 -21.20
C GLU A 150 -3.97 42.84 -20.40
N CYS A 151 -3.75 41.66 -20.99
CA CYS A 151 -2.92 40.60 -20.39
C CYS A 151 -1.44 40.99 -20.37
N GLU A 152 -0.95 41.69 -21.39
CA GLU A 152 0.41 42.23 -21.46
C GLU A 152 0.65 43.26 -20.34
N ARG A 153 -0.25 44.25 -20.18
CA ARG A 153 -0.23 45.20 -19.05
C ARG A 153 -0.24 44.51 -17.68
N LYS A 154 -1.06 43.46 -17.50
CA LYS A 154 -1.11 42.68 -16.24
C LYS A 154 0.20 41.95 -15.95
N CYS A 155 0.94 41.51 -16.97
CA CYS A 155 2.28 40.95 -16.80
C CYS A 155 3.28 42.02 -16.36
N ASP A 156 3.29 43.19 -17.00
CA ASP A 156 4.22 44.27 -16.69
C ASP A 156 3.99 44.85 -15.27
N GLU A 157 2.73 44.96 -14.85
CA GLU A 157 2.36 45.39 -13.49
C GLU A 157 2.83 44.38 -12.42
N LEU A 158 2.62 43.07 -12.65
CA LEU A 158 3.10 42.03 -11.73
C LEU A 158 4.63 41.87 -11.74
N ALA A 159 5.30 42.07 -12.88
CA ALA A 159 6.76 42.09 -12.97
C ALA A 159 7.34 43.30 -12.22
N SER A 160 6.66 44.45 -12.28
CA SER A 160 7.02 45.65 -11.52
C SER A 160 6.82 45.45 -10.01
N GLU A 161 5.68 44.89 -9.56
CA GLU A 161 5.47 44.57 -8.15
C GLU A 161 6.50 43.54 -7.64
N LEU A 162 6.78 42.48 -8.41
CA LEU A 162 7.78 41.48 -8.07
C LEU A 162 9.16 42.12 -7.86
N LEU A 163 9.61 42.97 -8.79
CA LEU A 163 10.90 43.66 -8.72
C LEU A 163 10.96 44.70 -7.59
N GLU A 164 9.84 45.31 -7.19
CA GLU A 164 9.77 46.11 -5.96
C GLU A 164 9.82 45.26 -4.69
N LEU A 165 9.13 44.13 -4.64
CA LEU A 165 9.11 43.23 -3.49
C LEU A 165 10.46 42.56 -3.27
N GLU A 166 11.14 42.12 -4.33
CA GLU A 166 12.52 41.59 -4.26
C GLU A 166 13.50 42.65 -3.74
N LYS A 167 13.41 43.91 -4.23
CA LYS A 167 14.20 45.03 -3.69
C LYS A 167 13.92 45.29 -2.20
N ARG A 168 12.67 45.17 -1.76
CA ARG A 168 12.28 45.33 -0.35
C ARG A 168 12.80 44.16 0.51
N LEU A 169 12.74 42.92 0.01
CA LEU A 169 13.22 41.70 0.67
C LEU A 169 14.75 41.69 0.88
N LEU A 170 15.52 42.32 -0.02
CA LEU A 170 16.96 42.49 0.16
C LEU A 170 17.33 43.33 1.39
N ILE A 171 16.45 44.23 1.87
CA ILE A 171 16.75 45.13 3.00
C ILE A 171 16.87 44.37 4.34
N PRO A 172 15.87 43.59 4.80
CA PRO A 172 15.99 42.84 6.05
C PRO A 172 17.05 41.73 5.95
N HIS A 173 17.16 41.03 4.81
CA HIS A 173 18.23 40.05 4.59
C HIS A 173 19.63 40.69 4.73
N ARG A 174 19.85 41.85 4.10
CA ARG A 174 21.09 42.61 4.25
C ARG A 174 21.37 42.98 5.71
N LYS A 175 20.40 43.57 6.41
CA LYS A 175 20.55 43.94 7.84
C LYS A 175 20.88 42.74 8.73
N ILE A 176 20.22 41.60 8.52
CA ILE A 176 20.50 40.36 9.27
C ILE A 176 21.94 39.88 9.01
N VAL A 177 22.39 39.90 7.75
CA VAL A 177 23.77 39.52 7.39
C VAL A 177 24.79 40.49 7.99
N GLU A 178 24.58 41.80 7.89
CA GLU A 178 25.43 42.84 8.50
C GLU A 178 25.57 42.62 10.01
N HIS A 179 24.46 42.41 10.71
CA HIS A 179 24.44 42.05 12.14
C HIS A 179 25.22 40.76 12.45
N THR A 180 25.03 39.68 11.68
CA THR A 180 25.80 38.43 11.92
C THR A 180 27.30 38.61 11.69
N ALA A 181 27.69 39.37 10.67
CA ALA A 181 29.10 39.68 10.40
C ALA A 181 29.70 40.55 11.51
N ALA A 182 28.95 41.52 12.07
CA ALA A 182 29.38 42.31 13.21
C ALA A 182 29.63 41.45 14.48
N ILE A 183 28.75 40.48 14.78
CA ILE A 183 28.93 39.54 15.90
C ILE A 183 30.15 38.63 15.68
N LEU A 184 30.34 38.11 14.46
CA LEU A 184 31.51 37.29 14.11
C LEU A 184 32.81 38.09 14.22
N GLN A 185 32.79 39.38 13.85
CA GLN A 185 33.94 40.27 14.02
C GLN A 185 34.21 40.58 15.50
N LEU A 186 33.19 40.83 16.32
CA LEU A 186 33.34 41.05 17.76
C LEU A 186 33.92 39.84 18.48
N THR A 187 33.43 38.63 18.19
CA THR A 187 33.94 37.40 18.80
C THR A 187 35.40 37.12 18.42
N HIS A 188 35.77 37.36 17.16
CA HIS A 188 37.18 37.29 16.72
C HIS A 188 38.06 38.35 17.43
N LYS A 189 37.60 39.61 17.53
CA LYS A 189 38.29 40.67 18.28
C LYS A 189 38.43 40.34 19.78
N ALA A 190 37.41 39.75 20.40
CA ALA A 190 37.42 39.35 21.82
C ALA A 190 38.46 38.24 22.08
N SER A 191 38.54 37.24 21.21
CA SER A 191 39.57 36.19 21.26
C SER A 191 40.98 36.80 21.20
N LYS A 192 41.25 37.68 20.22
CA LYS A 192 42.54 38.36 20.06
C LYS A 192 42.89 39.26 21.26
N LYS A 193 41.90 39.96 21.83
CA LYS A 193 42.09 40.85 23.00
C LYS A 193 42.44 40.08 24.28
N LYS A 194 41.95 38.85 24.45
CA LYS A 194 42.30 37.98 25.60
C LYS A 194 43.74 37.46 25.55
N ALA A 195 44.37 37.43 24.37
CA ALA A 195 45.78 37.12 24.20
C ALA A 195 46.70 38.35 24.40
N SER A 196 46.22 39.57 24.17
CA SER A 196 47.03 40.80 24.16
C SER A 196 47.04 41.58 25.48
N GLN A 197 46.80 40.92 26.62
CA GLN A 197 46.76 41.57 27.94
C GLN A 197 47.86 41.10 28.91
N GLN A 198 48.83 40.32 28.42
CA GLN A 198 50.13 40.13 29.07
C GLN A 198 51.21 40.95 28.35
N ASN A 199 52.02 41.68 29.14
CA ASN A 199 53.10 42.59 28.75
C ASN A 199 52.68 43.85 27.96
N GLY A 200 53.34 44.97 28.26
CA GLY A 200 53.11 46.26 27.63
C GLY A 200 54.40 47.01 27.31
N GLN A 201 54.26 48.21 26.75
CA GLN A 201 55.31 49.20 26.47
C GLN A 201 56.42 48.81 25.46
N SER A 202 56.06 48.94 24.18
CA SER A 202 56.73 49.83 23.20
C SER A 202 58.25 50.07 23.27
N LEU A 203 58.94 49.83 22.15
CA LEU A 203 59.76 50.83 21.44
C LEU A 203 60.04 50.42 19.99
N SER A 204 60.54 51.35 19.17
CA SER A 204 60.56 51.24 17.69
C SER A 204 61.90 50.74 17.11
N GLY A 205 61.85 49.97 16.03
CA GLY A 205 63.01 49.49 15.26
C GLY A 205 62.63 49.08 13.83
N ILE A 206 63.40 49.57 12.85
CA ILE A 206 63.19 49.40 11.39
C ILE A 206 63.59 47.97 10.94
N PRO A 207 62.93 47.38 9.91
CA PRO A 207 62.79 45.92 9.81
C PRO A 207 63.94 45.19 9.11
N GLY A 208 64.09 43.90 9.44
CA GLY A 208 65.00 42.97 8.77
C GLY A 208 64.36 41.61 8.47
N SER A 209 64.43 41.20 7.20
CA SER A 209 64.27 39.84 6.63
C SER A 209 63.00 39.00 6.93
N PRO A 210 62.38 38.36 5.91
CA PRO A 210 61.11 37.63 6.05
C PRO A 210 61.31 36.17 6.52
N GLU A 211 61.70 35.97 7.79
CA GLU A 211 61.98 34.61 8.33
C GLU A 211 61.19 34.28 9.62
N SER A 212 59.95 34.77 9.73
CA SER A 212 59.10 34.55 10.90
C SER A 212 57.64 34.20 10.54
N LEU A 213 57.44 33.09 9.83
CA LEU A 213 56.12 32.55 9.46
C LEU A 213 55.70 31.27 10.24
N TYR A 214 56.58 30.71 11.08
CA TYR A 214 56.40 29.37 11.67
C TYR A 214 56.41 29.32 13.22
N THR A 215 56.22 30.45 13.91
CA THR A 215 56.37 30.53 15.38
C THR A 215 55.17 31.16 16.11
N TYR A 216 53.94 30.81 15.75
CA TYR A 216 52.77 31.09 16.60
C TYR A 216 51.61 30.07 16.50
N SER A 217 51.80 28.87 17.06
CA SER A 217 50.68 28.04 17.49
C SER A 217 51.01 27.12 18.69
N HIS A 218 50.22 27.31 19.75
CA HIS A 218 49.86 26.30 20.77
C HIS A 218 50.95 25.88 21.78
N GLY A 219 50.92 26.51 22.96
CA GLY A 219 51.72 26.10 24.11
C GLY A 219 51.26 26.67 25.45
N ARG A 220 50.08 26.23 25.96
CA ARG A 220 49.75 26.14 27.40
C ARG A 220 48.32 25.63 27.66
N ASN A 221 48.21 24.40 28.15
CA ASN A 221 47.27 24.10 29.22
C ASN A 221 48.06 24.22 30.53
N SER A 222 47.54 24.96 31.51
CA SER A 222 48.16 25.09 32.85
C SER A 222 47.06 25.23 33.89
N LEU A 223 46.83 24.12 34.58
CA LEU A 223 46.05 23.94 35.81
C LEU A 223 46.27 25.05 36.85
N ASP A 224 45.20 25.56 37.46
CA ASP A 224 44.96 25.52 38.92
C ASP A 224 43.47 25.82 39.28
N GLN A 225 43.08 25.72 40.55
CA GLN A 225 41.68 25.68 41.04
C GLN A 225 41.44 26.55 42.30
N MET A 226 40.19 26.65 42.78
CA MET A 226 39.63 27.54 43.83
C MET A 226 39.33 29.00 43.37
N GLY A 227 38.36 29.72 43.95
CA GLY A 227 37.30 29.28 44.89
C GLY A 227 36.54 30.42 45.61
N ASP A 228 35.20 30.39 45.46
CA ASP A 228 34.14 30.81 46.42
C ASP A 228 33.84 32.31 46.73
N GLU A 229 32.71 32.53 47.44
CA GLU A 229 31.94 33.76 47.73
C GLU A 229 31.07 34.28 46.54
N THR A 230 29.72 34.43 46.60
CA THR A 230 28.65 34.06 47.58
C THR A 230 27.28 33.97 46.85
N TYR A 231 26.28 33.27 47.45
CA TYR A 231 24.81 33.32 47.15
C TYR A 231 24.37 32.85 45.73
N PHE A 232 23.31 32.04 45.49
CA PHE A 232 22.23 31.43 46.32
C PHE A 232 21.39 30.48 45.39
N ASP A 233 20.88 29.29 45.72
CA ASP A 233 21.15 28.28 46.78
C ASP A 233 20.40 26.94 46.43
N ASP A 234 20.47 25.95 47.32
CA ASP A 234 19.58 24.78 47.56
C ASP A 234 19.74 23.41 46.81
N SER A 235 19.73 22.35 47.65
CA SER A 235 19.31 20.94 47.47
C SER A 235 20.00 19.92 46.53
N SER A 236 21.12 19.36 47.03
CA SER A 236 21.37 17.90 47.28
C SER A 236 21.26 16.82 46.17
N GLY A 237 22.22 15.86 46.12
CA GLY A 237 22.15 14.74 45.13
C GLY A 237 23.05 13.48 45.20
N TYR A 238 23.86 13.25 46.25
CA TYR A 238 24.75 12.06 46.42
C TYR A 238 25.94 11.88 45.44
N GLN A 239 26.82 10.91 45.75
CA GLN A 239 28.26 10.90 45.39
C GLN A 239 28.86 9.48 45.42
N LEU A 240 29.73 9.15 44.44
CA LEU A 240 30.98 8.33 44.45
C LEU A 240 31.41 8.14 42.96
N ASP A 241 32.62 8.48 42.50
CA ASP A 241 33.93 7.79 42.69
C ASP A 241 34.04 6.47 41.87
N GLY A 242 35.05 6.24 41.00
CA GLY A 242 36.20 7.06 40.65
C GLY A 242 37.08 6.48 39.51
N MET A 243 38.34 6.90 39.44
CA MET A 243 39.44 6.43 38.54
C MET A 243 39.40 6.78 37.03
N GLU A 244 39.92 7.97 36.76
CA GLU A 244 40.83 8.37 35.68
C GLU A 244 41.42 7.29 34.72
N ARG A 245 41.54 7.64 33.42
CA ARG A 245 42.88 8.00 32.89
C ARG A 245 42.91 8.81 31.59
N ALA A 246 43.82 9.80 31.61
CA ALA A 246 44.61 10.38 30.52
C ALA A 246 44.07 10.30 29.06
N ARG A 247 43.66 11.45 28.53
CA ARG A 247 43.52 11.71 27.09
C ARG A 247 44.86 11.49 26.37
N LYS A 248 44.85 10.84 25.20
CA LYS A 248 45.94 10.96 24.21
C LYS A 248 45.62 12.06 23.19
N ASN A 249 46.66 12.48 22.47
CA ASN A 249 46.69 13.72 21.70
C ASN A 249 45.74 13.75 20.50
N ALA A 250 45.56 14.95 19.94
CA ALA A 250 44.79 15.20 18.73
C ALA A 250 45.17 14.25 17.59
N ILE A 251 44.15 13.73 16.90
CA ILE A 251 44.28 13.14 15.57
C ILE A 251 43.94 14.23 14.55
N GLU A 252 44.65 14.18 13.42
CA GLU A 252 44.63 15.13 12.32
C GLU A 252 43.22 15.39 11.76
N ILE A 253 43.04 16.55 11.11
CA ILE A 253 41.90 16.77 10.20
C ILE A 253 41.95 15.67 9.14
N PRO A 254 40.93 14.80 9.02
CA PRO A 254 41.03 13.69 8.08
C PRO A 254 41.10 14.20 6.63
N LEU A 255 42.19 13.84 5.95
CA LEU A 255 42.16 13.62 4.50
C LEU A 255 40.89 12.80 4.21
N LYS A 256 40.00 13.34 3.34
CA LYS A 256 38.67 12.80 2.98
C LYS A 256 38.52 11.34 3.42
N SER A 257 37.95 11.12 4.60
CA SER A 257 37.94 9.77 5.16
C SER A 257 37.20 8.85 4.19
N PRO A 258 37.73 7.65 3.86
CA PRO A 258 37.02 6.70 3.02
C PRO A 258 35.60 6.48 3.54
N ILE A 259 35.42 6.49 4.87
CA ILE A 259 34.12 6.43 5.56
C ILE A 259 33.10 7.49 5.08
N ARG A 260 33.47 8.73 4.71
CA ARG A 260 32.47 9.72 4.26
C ARG A 260 32.02 9.46 2.83
N GLU A 261 32.93 9.17 1.91
CA GLU A 261 32.56 8.76 0.55
C GLU A 261 31.93 7.37 0.53
N GLN A 262 32.35 6.45 1.39
CA GLN A 262 31.76 5.12 1.58
C GLN A 262 30.39 5.17 2.25
N ASN A 263 30.12 6.12 3.16
CA ASN A 263 28.78 6.33 3.70
C ASN A 263 27.87 7.00 2.66
N GLN A 264 28.39 7.92 1.84
CA GLN A 264 27.62 8.47 0.73
C GLN A 264 27.34 7.42 -0.36
N ILE A 265 28.33 6.59 -0.71
CA ILE A 265 28.19 5.44 -1.61
C ILE A 265 27.29 4.36 -0.98
N ARG A 266 27.27 4.17 0.34
CA ARG A 266 26.30 3.30 1.02
C ARG A 266 24.89 3.87 0.89
N VAL A 267 24.66 5.14 1.23
CA VAL A 267 23.35 5.80 1.05
C VAL A 267 22.88 5.78 -0.41
N GLU A 268 23.78 5.97 -1.38
CA GLU A 268 23.46 5.86 -2.81
C GLU A 268 23.25 4.40 -3.25
N LEU A 269 24.00 3.43 -2.72
CA LEU A 269 23.83 2.00 -2.99
C LEU A 269 22.55 1.44 -2.36
N ASP A 270 22.21 1.87 -1.15
CA ASP A 270 21.03 1.45 -0.40
C ASP A 270 19.78 2.11 -0.98
N ARG A 271 19.87 3.36 -1.45
CA ARG A 271 18.84 3.98 -2.30
C ARG A 271 18.69 3.27 -3.65
N LEU A 272 19.78 2.87 -4.31
CA LEU A 272 19.72 2.09 -5.55
C LEU A 272 19.19 0.67 -5.31
N ARG A 273 19.43 0.07 -4.15
CA ARG A 273 18.83 -1.18 -3.70
C ARG A 273 17.33 -1.01 -3.47
N GLU A 274 16.93 0.04 -2.76
CA GLU A 274 15.53 0.40 -2.52
C GLU A 274 14.78 0.59 -3.85
N GLU A 275 15.33 1.38 -4.78
CA GLU A 275 14.82 1.56 -6.14
C GLU A 275 14.74 0.22 -6.91
N ASN A 276 15.76 -0.65 -6.80
CA ASN A 276 15.72 -1.99 -7.41
C ASN A 276 14.67 -2.92 -6.76
N THR A 277 14.45 -2.86 -5.44
CA THR A 277 13.39 -3.62 -4.76
C THR A 277 12.00 -3.07 -5.08
N GLN A 278 11.87 -1.77 -5.28
CA GLN A 278 10.63 -1.13 -5.73
C GLN A 278 10.31 -1.52 -7.18
N LEU A 279 11.29 -1.49 -8.09
CA LEU A 279 11.13 -1.94 -9.48
C LEU A 279 10.84 -3.44 -9.57
N ARG A 280 11.45 -4.28 -8.72
CA ARG A 280 11.12 -5.70 -8.60
C ARG A 280 9.67 -5.88 -8.14
N SER A 281 9.28 -5.35 -6.98
CA SER A 281 7.90 -5.47 -6.47
C SER A 281 6.83 -4.91 -7.42
N GLN A 282 7.13 -3.85 -8.19
CA GLN A 282 6.27 -3.37 -9.27
C GLN A 282 6.15 -4.39 -10.41
N THR A 283 7.24 -5.03 -10.81
CA THR A 283 7.24 -6.05 -11.87
C THR A 283 6.58 -7.34 -11.41
N ASP A 284 6.83 -7.78 -10.18
CA ASP A 284 6.19 -8.94 -9.56
C ASP A 284 4.67 -8.72 -9.42
N GLY A 285 4.26 -7.51 -9.03
CA GLY A 285 2.84 -7.10 -8.98
C GLY A 285 2.17 -6.91 -10.34
N LEU A 286 2.93 -6.67 -11.42
CA LEU A 286 2.43 -6.73 -12.80
C LEU A 286 2.29 -8.19 -13.28
N LEU A 287 3.27 -9.03 -12.95
CA LEU A 287 3.28 -10.45 -13.28
C LEU A 287 2.11 -11.20 -12.61
N GLN A 288 1.83 -10.91 -11.34
CA GLN A 288 0.68 -11.47 -10.60
C GLN A 288 -0.66 -11.06 -11.23
N LYS A 289 -0.79 -9.81 -11.71
CA LYS A 289 -1.98 -9.37 -12.45
C LYS A 289 -2.11 -10.09 -13.79
N LEU A 290 -1.00 -10.31 -14.50
CA LEU A 290 -1.00 -11.02 -15.77
C LEU A 290 -1.38 -12.51 -15.58
N GLN A 291 -0.88 -13.19 -14.55
CA GLN A 291 -1.32 -14.54 -14.19
C GLN A 291 -2.82 -14.57 -13.85
N GLY A 292 -3.33 -13.58 -13.11
CA GLY A 292 -4.76 -13.45 -12.82
C GLY A 292 -5.63 -13.23 -14.07
N PHE A 293 -5.16 -12.42 -15.03
CA PHE A 293 -5.83 -12.29 -16.33
C PHE A 293 -5.77 -13.60 -17.14
N ASN A 294 -4.65 -14.32 -17.11
CA ASN A 294 -4.49 -15.61 -17.77
C ASN A 294 -5.38 -16.71 -17.17
N MET A 295 -5.59 -16.73 -15.86
CA MET A 295 -6.59 -17.58 -15.19
C MET A 295 -8.02 -17.22 -15.64
N SER A 296 -8.36 -15.93 -15.67
CA SER A 296 -9.68 -15.47 -16.15
C SER A 296 -9.92 -15.83 -17.62
N LEU A 297 -8.90 -15.73 -18.46
CA LEU A 297 -8.92 -16.16 -19.85
C LEU A 297 -9.18 -17.68 -19.95
N ARG A 298 -8.45 -18.50 -19.17
CA ARG A 298 -8.69 -19.95 -19.05
C ARG A 298 -10.14 -20.26 -18.66
N GLU A 299 -10.64 -19.61 -17.61
CA GLU A 299 -12.03 -19.77 -17.17
C GLU A 299 -13.04 -19.41 -18.27
N THR A 300 -12.83 -18.34 -19.03
CA THR A 300 -13.74 -17.98 -20.13
C THR A 300 -13.71 -18.99 -21.27
N ILE A 301 -12.54 -19.52 -21.65
CA ILE A 301 -12.41 -20.58 -22.67
C ILE A 301 -13.16 -21.85 -22.26
N ILE A 302 -13.04 -22.26 -20.99
CA ILE A 302 -13.79 -23.40 -20.42
C ILE A 302 -15.30 -23.11 -20.39
N ARG A 303 -15.71 -21.90 -19.96
CA ARG A 303 -17.12 -21.50 -19.90
C ARG A 303 -17.80 -21.40 -21.27
N PHE A 304 -17.04 -21.12 -22.34
CA PHE A 304 -17.57 -21.09 -23.71
C PHE A 304 -17.88 -22.50 -24.24
N ASN A 305 -17.05 -23.50 -23.94
CA ASN A 305 -17.21 -24.85 -24.47
C ASN A 305 -16.70 -25.92 -23.47
N PRO A 306 -17.48 -26.24 -22.42
CA PRO A 306 -17.01 -27.08 -21.31
C PRO A 306 -16.87 -28.58 -21.66
N GLU A 307 -17.46 -29.05 -22.76
CA GLU A 307 -17.28 -30.45 -23.19
C GLU A 307 -15.95 -30.69 -23.92
N VAL A 308 -15.35 -29.63 -24.50
CA VAL A 308 -14.08 -29.69 -25.25
C VAL A 308 -12.92 -29.13 -24.43
N ASN A 309 -13.13 -28.03 -23.71
CA ASN A 309 -12.05 -27.23 -23.14
C ASN A 309 -11.77 -27.44 -21.64
N ASP A 310 -12.48 -28.35 -20.95
CA ASP A 310 -12.26 -28.63 -19.51
C ASP A 310 -10.78 -28.88 -19.15
N GLY A 311 -10.07 -29.57 -20.07
CA GLY A 311 -8.64 -29.87 -19.98
C GLY A 311 -7.69 -28.80 -20.55
N TYR A 312 -8.12 -27.55 -20.77
CA TYR A 312 -7.23 -26.47 -21.24
C TYR A 312 -6.06 -26.26 -20.27
N ASP A 313 -4.85 -26.02 -20.78
CA ASP A 313 -3.63 -25.91 -19.95
C ASP A 313 -3.76 -24.82 -18.87
N GLU A 314 -3.03 -24.98 -17.76
CA GLU A 314 -3.01 -24.01 -16.66
C GLU A 314 -1.88 -22.97 -16.86
N PRO A 315 -2.11 -21.67 -16.62
CA PRO A 315 -1.07 -20.66 -16.87
C PRO A 315 0.14 -20.83 -15.95
N PRO A 316 1.36 -20.47 -16.39
CA PRO A 316 2.58 -20.70 -15.61
C PRO A 316 2.51 -20.12 -14.18
N GLU A 317 2.98 -20.86 -13.18
CA GLU A 317 3.05 -20.36 -11.82
C GLU A 317 4.23 -19.39 -11.61
N ILE A 318 4.04 -18.38 -10.74
CA ILE A 318 5.08 -17.44 -10.30
C ILE A 318 5.93 -18.05 -9.14
N SER A 319 5.94 -19.38 -8.99
CA SER A 319 6.36 -20.08 -7.77
C SER A 319 7.88 -20.06 -7.52
N SER A 320 8.36 -18.97 -6.92
CA SER A 320 9.44 -18.93 -5.91
C SER A 320 10.80 -19.58 -6.25
N ILE A 321 11.20 -19.63 -7.52
CA ILE A 321 12.58 -19.99 -7.93
C ILE A 321 13.48 -18.74 -7.89
N PRO A 322 14.47 -18.62 -6.98
CA PRO A 322 15.23 -17.37 -6.79
C PRO A 322 16.12 -16.95 -7.98
N ASP A 323 16.51 -17.91 -8.84
CA ASP A 323 17.39 -17.71 -9.99
C ASP A 323 16.66 -17.72 -11.35
N ALA A 324 15.33 -17.83 -11.37
CA ALA A 324 14.56 -17.73 -12.61
C ALA A 324 14.64 -16.29 -13.15
N LYS A 325 15.00 -16.13 -14.43
CA LYS A 325 15.02 -14.80 -15.04
C LYS A 325 13.60 -14.27 -15.20
N LEU A 326 13.34 -13.14 -14.56
CA LEU A 326 12.08 -12.40 -14.64
C LEU A 326 11.64 -12.11 -16.09
N GLU A 327 12.60 -11.93 -17.00
CA GLU A 327 12.38 -11.76 -18.45
C GLU A 327 11.74 -13.00 -19.11
N ASP A 328 12.16 -14.21 -18.73
CA ASP A 328 11.68 -15.45 -19.33
C ASP A 328 10.32 -15.87 -18.74
N LEU A 329 10.09 -15.56 -17.46
CA LEU A 329 8.78 -15.72 -16.82
C LEU A 329 7.72 -14.77 -17.41
N LEU A 330 8.09 -13.50 -17.67
CA LEU A 330 7.23 -12.55 -18.39
C LEU A 330 6.83 -13.05 -19.78
N LYS A 331 7.78 -13.57 -20.58
CA LYS A 331 7.51 -14.16 -21.90
C LYS A 331 6.50 -15.30 -21.82
N SER A 332 6.69 -16.24 -20.89
CA SER A 332 5.79 -17.39 -20.73
C SER A 332 4.34 -16.98 -20.44
N GLN A 333 4.14 -15.90 -19.67
CA GLN A 333 2.81 -15.35 -19.38
C GLN A 333 2.20 -14.64 -20.60
N THR A 334 2.99 -13.96 -21.44
CA THR A 334 2.49 -13.34 -22.68
C THR A 334 2.22 -14.37 -23.78
N GLU A 335 3.05 -15.40 -23.92
CA GLU A 335 2.84 -16.50 -24.88
C GLU A 335 1.57 -17.29 -24.55
N TYR A 336 1.30 -17.52 -23.25
CA TYR A 336 0.03 -18.08 -22.79
C TYR A 336 -1.16 -17.18 -23.17
N LEU A 337 -1.09 -15.87 -22.89
CA LEU A 337 -2.15 -14.90 -23.23
C LEU A 337 -2.49 -14.92 -24.73
N GLU A 338 -1.46 -14.89 -25.60
CA GLU A 338 -1.62 -14.95 -27.05
C GLU A 338 -2.29 -16.26 -27.49
N SER A 339 -1.90 -17.41 -26.93
CA SER A 339 -2.53 -18.70 -27.23
C SER A 339 -4.01 -18.75 -26.83
N GLY A 340 -4.37 -18.22 -25.64
CA GLY A 340 -5.74 -18.19 -25.16
C GLY A 340 -6.65 -17.25 -25.96
N LEU A 341 -6.13 -16.13 -26.45
CA LEU A 341 -6.87 -15.23 -27.33
C LEU A 341 -7.22 -15.89 -28.68
N VAL A 342 -6.30 -16.69 -29.24
CA VAL A 342 -6.56 -17.49 -30.45
C VAL A 342 -7.63 -18.56 -30.19
N ALA A 343 -7.60 -19.22 -29.02
CA ALA A 343 -8.63 -20.19 -28.63
C ALA A 343 -10.02 -19.54 -28.50
N VAL A 344 -10.13 -18.38 -27.83
CA VAL A 344 -11.40 -17.63 -27.72
C VAL A 344 -11.94 -17.23 -29.10
N GLN A 345 -11.08 -16.81 -30.03
CA GLN A 345 -11.53 -16.47 -31.38
C GLN A 345 -12.07 -17.70 -32.13
N ALA A 346 -11.40 -18.85 -32.03
CA ALA A 346 -11.86 -20.09 -32.66
C ALA A 346 -13.24 -20.54 -32.13
N GLU A 347 -13.48 -20.46 -30.82
CA GLU A 347 -14.79 -20.78 -30.22
C GLU A 347 -15.88 -19.78 -30.65
N GLN A 348 -15.57 -18.49 -30.79
CA GLN A 348 -16.52 -17.49 -31.30
C GLN A 348 -16.93 -17.77 -32.76
N GLU A 349 -15.97 -18.16 -33.61
CA GLU A 349 -16.24 -18.55 -35.00
C GLU A 349 -17.07 -19.86 -35.07
N TYR A 350 -16.92 -20.76 -34.10
CA TYR A 350 -17.71 -22.00 -34.01
C TYR A 350 -19.14 -21.78 -33.45
N PHE A 351 -19.31 -20.88 -32.47
CA PHE A 351 -20.60 -20.61 -31.82
C PHE A 351 -21.51 -19.65 -32.62
N ALA A 352 -20.99 -18.97 -33.65
CA ALA A 352 -21.76 -18.09 -34.54
C ALA A 352 -22.75 -18.82 -35.50
N GLY A 353 -23.15 -20.05 -35.19
CA GLY A 353 -23.96 -20.92 -36.03
C GLY A 353 -25.45 -20.60 -36.02
N GLY A 354 -25.94 -19.83 -37.01
CA GLY A 354 -27.35 -19.44 -37.14
C GLY A 354 -28.35 -20.60 -37.32
N ASN A 355 -27.89 -21.81 -37.64
CA ASN A 355 -28.73 -22.96 -38.00
C ASN A 355 -29.76 -23.32 -36.92
N GLN A 356 -29.38 -23.35 -35.63
CA GLN A 356 -30.30 -23.72 -34.54
C GLN A 356 -31.45 -22.71 -34.34
N ILE A 357 -31.29 -21.48 -34.83
CA ILE A 357 -32.32 -20.45 -34.79
C ILE A 357 -33.23 -20.58 -36.02
N GLY A 358 -32.65 -20.84 -37.20
CA GLY A 358 -33.39 -21.13 -38.43
C GLY A 358 -34.32 -22.35 -38.31
N GLU A 359 -33.78 -23.51 -37.95
CA GLU A 359 -34.54 -24.76 -37.79
C GLU A 359 -35.79 -24.59 -36.90
N ARG A 360 -35.66 -23.81 -35.82
CA ARG A 360 -36.76 -23.52 -34.89
C ARG A 360 -37.78 -22.54 -35.46
N ILE A 361 -37.37 -21.52 -36.20
CA ILE A 361 -38.28 -20.56 -36.83
C ILE A 361 -38.99 -21.20 -38.04
N GLU A 362 -38.33 -22.07 -38.81
CA GLU A 362 -38.99 -22.86 -39.85
C GLU A 362 -40.07 -23.78 -39.29
N THR A 363 -39.75 -24.49 -38.19
CA THR A 363 -40.72 -25.36 -37.50
C THR A 363 -41.99 -24.59 -37.10
N ILE A 364 -41.84 -23.35 -36.61
CA ILE A 364 -42.98 -22.47 -36.26
C ILE A 364 -43.72 -22.00 -37.51
N ASN A 365 -43.01 -21.63 -38.59
CA ASN A 365 -43.60 -21.20 -39.86
C ASN A 365 -44.43 -22.31 -40.54
N LEU A 366 -43.95 -23.56 -40.50
CA LEU A 366 -44.68 -24.73 -40.97
C LEU A 366 -45.99 -24.92 -40.21
N GLN A 367 -45.95 -24.85 -38.87
CA GLN A 367 -47.14 -24.96 -38.02
C GLN A 367 -48.15 -23.84 -38.27
N LEU A 368 -47.70 -22.59 -38.43
CA LEU A 368 -48.61 -21.46 -38.66
C LEU A 368 -49.28 -21.50 -40.05
N ARG A 369 -48.54 -21.94 -41.08
CA ARG A 369 -49.06 -22.15 -42.44
C ARG A 369 -50.18 -23.19 -42.43
N ASP A 370 -49.96 -24.32 -41.76
CA ASP A 370 -50.91 -25.44 -41.75
C ASP A 370 -52.18 -25.06 -40.97
N LEU A 371 -52.06 -24.28 -39.88
CA LEU A 371 -53.19 -23.72 -39.16
C LEU A 371 -54.02 -22.74 -40.03
N LEU A 372 -53.37 -21.89 -40.83
CA LEU A 372 -54.04 -20.97 -41.77
C LEU A 372 -54.78 -21.71 -42.89
N MET A 373 -54.22 -22.82 -43.37
CA MET A 373 -54.89 -23.71 -44.34
C MET A 373 -56.09 -24.46 -43.73
N MET A 374 -56.09 -24.68 -42.41
CA MET A 374 -57.24 -25.25 -41.69
C MET A 374 -58.35 -24.22 -41.42
N SER A 375 -58.03 -22.92 -41.26
CA SER A 375 -59.01 -21.88 -40.95
C SER A 375 -59.63 -21.20 -42.17
N ASP A 376 -58.94 -21.13 -43.31
CA ASP A 376 -59.46 -20.58 -44.57
C ASP A 376 -59.21 -21.52 -45.76
N PRO A 377 -60.25 -22.20 -46.28
CA PRO A 377 -60.15 -23.09 -47.45
C PRO A 377 -59.69 -22.44 -48.76
N HIS A 378 -59.56 -21.10 -48.82
CA HIS A 378 -59.04 -20.37 -49.99
C HIS A 378 -57.63 -19.79 -49.77
N TYR A 379 -56.99 -20.08 -48.61
CA TYR A 379 -55.62 -19.63 -48.34
C TYR A 379 -54.61 -20.31 -49.28
N THR A 380 -53.87 -19.50 -50.04
CA THR A 380 -52.78 -19.98 -50.90
C THR A 380 -51.42 -19.75 -50.20
N PRO A 381 -50.72 -20.80 -49.75
CA PRO A 381 -49.46 -20.66 -49.02
C PRO A 381 -48.36 -20.08 -49.90
N THR A 382 -47.61 -19.12 -49.35
CA THR A 382 -46.35 -18.66 -49.97
C THR A 382 -45.22 -19.63 -49.62
N THR A 383 -44.18 -19.67 -50.46
CA THR A 383 -42.97 -20.48 -50.26
C THR A 383 -42.20 -20.04 -49.01
N ILE A 384 -41.76 -20.99 -48.20
CA ILE A 384 -40.96 -20.75 -46.98
C ILE A 384 -39.48 -20.59 -47.37
N PRO A 385 -38.75 -19.59 -46.83
CA PRO A 385 -37.30 -19.46 -47.01
C PRO A 385 -36.49 -20.55 -46.28
N ALA A 386 -35.32 -20.91 -46.81
CA ALA A 386 -34.48 -21.98 -46.28
C ALA A 386 -33.89 -21.68 -44.89
N GLU A 387 -33.56 -22.73 -44.13
CA GLU A 387 -33.01 -22.72 -42.75
C GLU A 387 -31.89 -21.70 -42.51
N SER A 388 -31.02 -21.47 -43.50
CA SER A 388 -29.90 -20.52 -43.38
C SER A 388 -30.31 -19.04 -43.45
N ASP A 389 -31.55 -18.72 -43.88
CA ASP A 389 -32.07 -17.35 -43.99
C ASP A 389 -33.07 -17.04 -42.86
N VAL A 390 -32.53 -16.93 -41.65
CA VAL A 390 -33.26 -16.56 -40.42
C VAL A 390 -34.10 -15.28 -40.61
N ASN A 391 -33.60 -14.31 -41.37
CA ASN A 391 -34.31 -13.04 -41.61
C ASN A 391 -35.51 -13.22 -42.56
N GLY A 392 -35.34 -13.96 -43.65
CA GLY A 392 -36.45 -14.35 -44.54
C GLY A 392 -37.52 -15.15 -43.81
N GLN A 393 -37.11 -16.08 -42.94
CA GLN A 393 -38.03 -16.88 -42.13
C GLN A 393 -38.80 -16.04 -41.09
N MET A 394 -38.18 -15.05 -40.44
CA MET A 394 -38.89 -14.10 -39.57
C MET A 394 -39.93 -13.26 -40.34
N ALA A 395 -39.59 -12.80 -41.55
CA ALA A 395 -40.51 -12.04 -42.40
C ALA A 395 -41.74 -12.87 -42.86
N TYR A 396 -41.58 -14.19 -43.02
CA TYR A 396 -42.68 -15.12 -43.27
C TYR A 396 -43.63 -15.24 -42.08
N LEU A 397 -43.07 -15.32 -40.86
CA LEU A 397 -43.81 -15.48 -39.62
C LEU A 397 -44.73 -14.27 -39.35
N GLU A 398 -44.17 -13.06 -39.42
CA GLU A 398 -44.94 -11.81 -39.22
C GLU A 398 -46.13 -11.69 -40.18
N LYS A 399 -45.92 -12.02 -41.46
CA LYS A 399 -46.96 -11.93 -42.49
C LYS A 399 -48.09 -12.93 -42.22
N SER A 400 -47.74 -14.12 -41.73
CA SER A 400 -48.70 -15.18 -41.41
C SER A 400 -49.54 -14.84 -40.18
N ILE A 401 -48.92 -14.32 -39.11
CA ILE A 401 -49.63 -13.89 -37.88
C ILE A 401 -50.72 -12.85 -38.20
N ARG A 402 -50.39 -11.80 -38.98
CA ARG A 402 -51.33 -10.73 -39.36
C ARG A 402 -52.57 -11.24 -40.12
N SER A 403 -52.48 -12.41 -40.77
CA SER A 403 -53.61 -13.05 -41.44
C SER A 403 -54.62 -13.62 -40.44
N VAL A 404 -54.15 -14.19 -39.31
CA VAL A 404 -54.99 -14.82 -38.28
C VAL A 404 -55.87 -13.79 -37.56
N ASP A 405 -55.30 -12.65 -37.15
CA ASP A 405 -56.04 -11.56 -36.49
C ASP A 405 -57.24 -11.08 -37.31
N SER A 406 -57.06 -11.00 -38.64
CA SER A 406 -58.11 -10.54 -39.58
C SER A 406 -59.33 -11.47 -39.65
N GLN A 407 -59.14 -12.76 -39.34
CA GLN A 407 -60.20 -13.76 -39.30
C GLN A 407 -60.94 -13.69 -37.96
N LEU A 408 -60.21 -13.57 -36.84
CA LEU A 408 -60.77 -13.51 -35.49
C LEU A 408 -61.73 -12.31 -35.32
N ALA A 409 -61.37 -11.16 -35.90
CA ALA A 409 -62.18 -9.94 -35.87
C ALA A 409 -63.57 -10.08 -36.52
N ARG A 410 -63.77 -11.02 -37.46
CA ARG A 410 -65.07 -11.23 -38.13
C ARG A 410 -66.06 -12.01 -37.28
N ALA A 411 -65.58 -12.99 -36.50
CA ALA A 411 -66.43 -13.89 -35.72
C ALA A 411 -67.24 -13.16 -34.63
N ASN A 412 -66.70 -12.07 -34.07
CA ASN A 412 -67.19 -11.44 -32.85
C ASN A 412 -68.39 -10.46 -33.06
N SER A 413 -69.11 -10.57 -34.17
CA SER A 413 -70.05 -9.53 -34.66
C SER A 413 -71.52 -9.94 -34.74
N SER A 414 -71.90 -11.14 -34.26
CA SER A 414 -73.15 -11.81 -34.67
C SER A 414 -73.98 -12.43 -33.52
N SER A 415 -74.16 -11.73 -32.39
CA SER A 415 -75.03 -12.22 -31.29
C SER A 415 -75.73 -11.14 -30.46
N SER A 416 -77.02 -10.90 -30.72
CA SER A 416 -77.90 -10.14 -29.80
C SER A 416 -79.40 -10.36 -30.11
N GLY A 417 -80.18 -10.93 -29.17
CA GLY A 417 -81.65 -10.96 -29.29
C GLY A 417 -82.37 -12.10 -28.55
N ALA A 418 -82.67 -11.90 -27.26
CA ALA A 418 -83.65 -12.69 -26.51
C ALA A 418 -84.20 -11.84 -25.35
N ASN A 419 -85.53 -11.72 -25.19
CA ASN A 419 -86.12 -10.89 -24.13
C ASN A 419 -87.58 -11.28 -23.77
N SER A 420 -87.83 -12.55 -23.45
CA SER A 420 -89.16 -13.03 -23.01
C SER A 420 -89.14 -13.97 -21.79
N GLU A 421 -87.98 -14.17 -21.16
CA GLU A 421 -87.81 -15.04 -19.98
C GLU A 421 -87.75 -14.25 -18.65
N THR A 422 -87.83 -12.92 -18.72
CA THR A 422 -87.52 -12.01 -17.61
C THR A 422 -88.46 -12.12 -16.41
N GLY A 423 -89.75 -12.42 -16.61
CA GLY A 423 -90.74 -12.48 -15.53
C GLY A 423 -90.39 -13.49 -14.41
N PRO A 424 -90.31 -14.80 -14.72
CA PRO A 424 -89.92 -15.82 -13.72
C PRO A 424 -88.52 -15.57 -13.12
N VAL A 425 -87.59 -15.06 -13.93
CA VAL A 425 -86.21 -14.76 -13.51
C VAL A 425 -86.18 -13.64 -12.47
N LEU A 426 -86.98 -12.57 -12.63
CA LEU A 426 -87.05 -11.47 -11.65
C LEU A 426 -87.64 -11.92 -10.31
N THR A 427 -88.65 -12.80 -10.31
CA THR A 427 -89.20 -13.37 -9.06
C THR A 427 -88.19 -14.30 -8.37
N GLY A 428 -87.49 -15.15 -9.14
CA GLY A 428 -86.41 -15.99 -8.58
C GLY A 428 -85.21 -15.20 -8.06
N LEU A 429 -84.90 -14.06 -8.69
CA LEU A 429 -83.89 -13.11 -8.21
C LEU A 429 -84.31 -12.47 -6.88
N TRP A 430 -85.57 -12.07 -6.72
CA TRP A 430 -86.09 -11.55 -5.44
C TRP A 430 -85.91 -12.55 -4.29
N GLU A 431 -86.37 -13.79 -4.48
CA GLU A 431 -86.18 -14.85 -3.47
C GLU A 431 -84.70 -15.10 -3.15
N SER A 432 -83.83 -15.07 -4.17
CA SER A 432 -82.38 -15.24 -3.98
C SER A 432 -81.75 -14.07 -3.23
N ILE A 433 -82.23 -12.85 -3.46
CA ILE A 433 -81.78 -11.63 -2.78
C ILE A 433 -82.22 -11.67 -1.30
N GLN A 434 -83.49 -11.96 -1.02
CA GLN A 434 -84.00 -12.11 0.36
C GLN A 434 -83.26 -13.21 1.13
N ARG A 435 -83.02 -14.37 0.48
CA ARG A 435 -82.22 -15.46 1.06
C ARG A 435 -80.80 -15.01 1.36
N GLY A 436 -80.14 -14.30 0.44
CA GLY A 436 -78.81 -13.72 0.64
C GLY A 436 -78.74 -12.76 1.84
N PHE A 437 -79.72 -11.88 2.01
CA PHE A 437 -79.80 -11.01 3.19
C PHE A 437 -80.00 -11.79 4.49
N SER A 438 -80.87 -12.81 4.51
CA SER A 438 -81.06 -13.66 5.70
C SER A 438 -79.78 -14.42 6.10
N GLU A 439 -79.01 -14.89 5.12
CA GLU A 439 -77.76 -15.62 5.33
C GLU A 439 -76.60 -14.67 5.74
N ALA A 440 -76.60 -13.43 5.22
CA ALA A 440 -75.66 -12.39 5.61
C ALA A 440 -75.91 -11.91 7.06
N LYS A 441 -77.18 -11.68 7.43
CA LYS A 441 -77.57 -11.34 8.80
C LYS A 441 -77.15 -12.45 9.78
N LYS A 442 -77.46 -13.71 9.45
CA LYS A 442 -77.02 -14.85 10.25
C LYS A 442 -75.49 -14.92 10.40
N ARG A 443 -74.71 -14.63 9.35
CA ARG A 443 -73.25 -14.57 9.47
C ARG A 443 -72.78 -13.47 10.42
N LYS A 444 -73.39 -12.26 10.42
CA LYS A 444 -73.09 -11.24 11.44
C LYS A 444 -73.42 -11.75 12.85
N ASP A 445 -74.59 -12.34 13.05
CA ASP A 445 -75.02 -12.88 14.35
C ASP A 445 -74.08 -13.99 14.88
N ASP A 446 -73.67 -14.92 14.00
CA ASP A 446 -72.73 -15.99 14.31
C ASP A 446 -71.31 -15.44 14.58
N HIS A 447 -70.87 -14.38 13.88
CA HIS A 447 -69.60 -13.68 14.15
C HIS A 447 -69.61 -12.96 15.50
N ARG A 448 -70.66 -12.19 15.82
CA ARG A 448 -70.83 -11.51 17.11
C ARG A 448 -70.84 -12.54 18.26
N ARG A 449 -71.56 -13.65 18.09
CA ARG A 449 -71.56 -14.77 19.06
C ARG A 449 -70.16 -15.39 19.25
N ALA A 450 -69.42 -15.63 18.17
CA ALA A 450 -68.07 -16.20 18.23
C ALA A 450 -67.00 -15.23 18.78
N ARG A 451 -67.26 -13.91 18.79
CA ARG A 451 -66.46 -12.91 19.53
C ARG A 451 -66.79 -12.93 21.03
N ALA A 452 -68.08 -12.91 21.37
CA ALA A 452 -68.55 -12.95 22.75
C ALA A 452 -68.07 -14.23 23.47
N GLU A 453 -68.11 -15.38 22.81
CA GLU A 453 -67.56 -16.67 23.30
C GLU A 453 -66.04 -16.63 23.55
N LYS A 454 -65.31 -15.71 22.90
CA LYS A 454 -63.87 -15.50 23.08
C LYS A 454 -63.51 -14.37 24.05
N GLY A 455 -64.50 -13.72 24.67
CA GLY A 455 -64.28 -12.64 25.65
C GLY A 455 -63.62 -11.38 25.08
N LEU A 456 -63.73 -11.15 23.77
CA LEU A 456 -63.30 -9.90 23.12
C LEU A 456 -64.43 -8.85 23.25
N PRO A 457 -64.11 -7.55 23.37
CA PRO A 457 -65.11 -6.49 23.30
C PRO A 457 -65.81 -6.49 21.92
N GLU A 458 -67.03 -5.98 21.86
CA GLU A 458 -67.76 -5.79 20.60
C GLU A 458 -67.11 -4.67 19.77
N ASP A 459 -67.02 -4.86 18.45
CA ASP A 459 -66.64 -3.79 17.50
C ASP A 459 -67.83 -2.85 17.29
N ASP A 460 -67.59 -1.55 17.15
CA ASP A 460 -68.63 -0.58 16.78
C ASP A 460 -69.29 -0.92 15.41
N ASP A 461 -68.54 -1.56 14.49
CA ASP A 461 -69.06 -2.07 13.20
C ASP A 461 -70.06 -3.24 13.37
N ASP A 462 -69.92 -4.06 14.44
CA ASP A 462 -70.89 -5.12 14.78
C ASP A 462 -72.17 -4.54 15.40
N ALA A 463 -72.13 -3.30 15.91
CA ALA A 463 -73.28 -2.58 16.49
C ALA A 463 -74.14 -1.81 15.48
N SER A 464 -73.75 -1.78 14.19
CA SER A 464 -74.59 -1.26 13.10
C SER A 464 -75.83 -2.14 12.89
N ASP A 465 -76.96 -1.70 13.44
CA ASP A 465 -78.28 -2.06 12.94
C ASP A 465 -78.41 -1.55 11.50
N ASP A 466 -78.67 -2.46 10.57
CA ASP A 466 -79.01 -2.15 9.18
C ASP A 466 -80.50 -1.75 9.14
N GLU A 467 -80.76 -0.47 9.41
CA GLU A 467 -82.10 0.04 9.72
C GLU A 467 -83.16 -0.27 8.64
N GLY A 468 -84.31 -0.78 9.08
CA GLY A 468 -85.59 -0.55 8.40
C GLY A 468 -86.09 -1.58 7.38
N PHE A 469 -85.44 -2.72 7.18
CA PHE A 469 -85.86 -3.70 6.15
C PHE A 469 -86.47 -5.00 6.70
N ASP A 470 -87.72 -5.27 6.34
CA ASP A 470 -88.40 -6.54 6.65
C ASP A 470 -88.02 -7.64 5.63
N THR A 471 -87.39 -8.70 6.13
CA THR A 471 -87.02 -9.88 5.33
C THR A 471 -88.22 -10.74 4.89
N ALA A 472 -89.45 -10.43 5.33
CA ALA A 472 -90.67 -11.16 4.98
C ALA A 472 -91.54 -10.48 3.89
N GLU A 473 -91.08 -9.37 3.29
CA GLU A 473 -91.87 -8.62 2.30
C GLU A 473 -92.20 -9.46 1.03
N PRO A 474 -93.47 -9.48 0.56
CA PRO A 474 -93.85 -10.19 -0.66
C PRO A 474 -93.37 -9.47 -1.93
N TYR A 475 -93.09 -10.24 -2.99
CA TYR A 475 -92.57 -9.70 -4.26
C TYR A 475 -93.50 -8.64 -4.88
N SER A 476 -92.96 -7.43 -5.06
CA SER A 476 -93.50 -6.40 -5.94
C SER A 476 -92.40 -5.83 -6.84
N LEU A 477 -92.78 -5.28 -7.99
CA LEU A 477 -91.82 -4.64 -8.91
C LEU A 477 -91.18 -3.38 -8.33
N GLU A 478 -91.89 -2.68 -7.45
CA GLU A 478 -91.46 -1.45 -6.79
C GLU A 478 -90.44 -1.78 -5.68
N ALA A 479 -90.78 -2.68 -4.75
CA ALA A 479 -89.85 -3.16 -3.73
C ALA A 479 -88.60 -3.85 -4.33
N PHE A 480 -88.75 -4.60 -5.43
CA PHE A 480 -87.61 -5.16 -6.16
C PHE A 480 -86.71 -4.06 -6.75
N ALA A 481 -87.29 -3.04 -7.38
CA ALA A 481 -86.52 -1.93 -7.95
C ALA A 481 -85.77 -1.15 -6.87
N ASP A 482 -86.42 -0.84 -5.75
CA ASP A 482 -85.82 -0.11 -4.63
C ASP A 482 -84.72 -0.95 -3.95
N ARG A 483 -84.92 -2.26 -3.78
CA ARG A 483 -83.88 -3.17 -3.26
C ARG A 483 -82.65 -3.21 -4.17
N VAL A 484 -82.85 -3.24 -5.49
CA VAL A 484 -81.75 -3.21 -6.47
C VAL A 484 -81.05 -1.85 -6.49
N GLN A 485 -81.78 -0.73 -6.38
CA GLN A 485 -81.20 0.61 -6.27
C GLN A 485 -80.38 0.78 -4.98
N TRP A 486 -80.90 0.33 -3.83
CA TRP A 486 -80.19 0.34 -2.56
C TRP A 486 -78.93 -0.55 -2.61
N MET A 487 -79.03 -1.76 -3.15
CA MET A 487 -77.87 -2.64 -3.34
C MET A 487 -76.83 -2.02 -4.29
N HIS A 488 -77.25 -1.32 -5.34
CA HIS A 488 -76.35 -0.62 -6.25
C HIS A 488 -75.64 0.54 -5.55
N ALA A 489 -76.37 1.38 -4.80
CA ALA A 489 -75.79 2.45 -3.99
C ALA A 489 -74.78 1.91 -2.96
N GLN A 490 -75.14 0.85 -2.24
CA GLN A 490 -74.25 0.21 -1.27
C GLN A 490 -73.06 -0.50 -1.92
N SER A 491 -73.20 -0.98 -3.16
CA SER A 491 -72.06 -1.51 -3.93
C SER A 491 -71.05 -0.41 -4.31
N LEU A 492 -71.53 0.82 -4.56
CA LEU A 492 -70.67 1.97 -4.85
C LEU A 492 -69.95 2.46 -3.59
N THR A 493 -70.65 2.62 -2.46
CA THR A 493 -70.02 3.02 -1.18
C THR A 493 -68.96 2.01 -0.75
N LEU A 494 -69.27 0.70 -0.79
CA LEU A 494 -68.31 -0.37 -0.47
C LEU A 494 -67.14 -0.43 -1.47
N ARG A 495 -67.36 -0.15 -2.76
CA ARG A 495 -66.28 -0.07 -3.77
C ARG A 495 -65.33 1.10 -3.48
N ASP A 496 -65.87 2.24 -3.06
CA ASP A 496 -65.10 3.45 -2.82
C ASP A 496 -64.38 3.38 -1.46
N GLN A 497 -65.02 2.83 -0.43
CA GLN A 497 -64.36 2.41 0.82
C GLN A 497 -63.23 1.40 0.55
N LYS A 498 -63.45 0.39 -0.30
CA LYS A 498 -62.42 -0.57 -0.73
C LYS A 498 -61.26 0.11 -1.47
N TYR A 499 -61.51 1.18 -2.22
CA TYR A 499 -60.45 1.99 -2.84
C TYR A 499 -59.66 2.80 -1.80
N VAL A 500 -60.33 3.42 -0.83
CA VAL A 500 -59.69 4.12 0.31
C VAL A 500 -58.84 3.15 1.14
N LEU A 501 -59.40 2.00 1.55
CA LEU A 501 -58.68 0.96 2.28
C LEU A 501 -57.49 0.40 1.49
N LYS A 502 -57.65 0.16 0.17
CA LYS A 502 -56.52 -0.25 -0.69
C LYS A 502 -55.44 0.82 -0.77
N ARG A 503 -55.80 2.11 -0.78
CA ARG A 503 -54.86 3.23 -0.74
C ARG A 503 -54.15 3.30 0.62
N GLN A 504 -54.87 3.19 1.73
CA GLN A 504 -54.31 3.16 3.09
C GLN A 504 -53.37 1.96 3.29
N ILE A 505 -53.76 0.75 2.87
CA ILE A 505 -52.88 -0.44 2.93
C ILE A 505 -51.63 -0.26 2.07
N LYS A 506 -51.73 0.39 0.89
CA LYS A 506 -50.57 0.73 0.07
C LYS A 506 -49.67 1.76 0.77
N GLN A 507 -50.24 2.82 1.34
CA GLN A 507 -49.51 3.83 2.09
C GLN A 507 -48.84 3.26 3.35
N GLN A 508 -49.50 2.38 4.09
CA GLN A 508 -48.92 1.74 5.28
C GLN A 508 -47.77 0.80 4.90
N ARG A 509 -47.88 0.07 3.78
CA ARG A 509 -46.76 -0.73 3.25
C ARG A 509 -45.62 0.17 2.75
N GLU A 510 -45.91 1.29 2.11
CA GLU A 510 -44.90 2.26 1.69
C GLU A 510 -44.22 2.97 2.86
N LEU A 511 -44.93 3.22 3.97
CA LEU A 511 -44.38 3.80 5.19
C LEU A 511 -43.52 2.78 5.95
N ASN A 512 -44.01 1.55 6.13
CA ASN A 512 -43.24 0.49 6.78
C ASN A 512 -41.98 0.15 5.96
N ASN A 513 -42.10 -0.08 4.65
CA ASN A 513 -40.93 -0.36 3.79
C ASN A 513 -39.91 0.80 3.77
N LYS A 514 -40.34 2.06 3.92
CA LYS A 514 -39.42 3.20 4.08
C LYS A 514 -38.72 3.17 5.44
N SER A 515 -39.49 2.99 6.52
CA SER A 515 -38.94 2.92 7.88
C SER A 515 -37.97 1.75 8.06
N ASP A 516 -38.22 0.62 7.40
CA ASP A 516 -37.32 -0.54 7.45
C ASP A 516 -36.09 -0.32 6.56
N ALA A 517 -36.23 0.26 5.35
CA ALA A 517 -35.08 0.66 4.54
C ALA A 517 -34.19 1.74 5.19
N GLU A 518 -34.78 2.68 5.94
CA GLU A 518 -34.03 3.68 6.73
C GLU A 518 -33.25 3.03 7.88
N LYS A 519 -33.79 1.98 8.52
CA LYS A 519 -33.06 1.17 9.53
C LYS A 519 -31.96 0.34 8.90
N ASP A 520 -32.21 -0.26 7.73
CA ASP A 520 -31.19 -1.04 7.01
C ASP A 520 -30.03 -0.14 6.55
N GLU A 521 -30.31 1.11 6.14
CA GLU A 521 -29.28 2.10 5.83
C GLU A 521 -28.51 2.55 7.10
N GLU A 522 -29.20 2.74 8.24
CA GLU A 522 -28.52 3.04 9.52
C GLU A 522 -27.66 1.86 10.00
N LEU A 523 -28.14 0.62 9.88
CA LEU A 523 -27.38 -0.59 10.21
C LEU A 523 -26.16 -0.76 9.30
N ALA A 524 -26.29 -0.52 7.99
CA ALA A 524 -25.16 -0.54 7.06
C ALA A 524 -24.12 0.52 7.42
N ARG A 525 -24.53 1.76 7.72
CA ARG A 525 -23.63 2.83 8.22
C ARG A 525 -22.94 2.43 9.53
N LYS A 526 -23.63 1.74 10.45
CA LYS A 526 -23.05 1.26 11.71
C LYS A 526 -22.12 0.07 11.52
N GLN A 527 -22.32 -0.75 10.49
CA GLN A 527 -21.36 -1.78 10.08
C GLN A 527 -20.11 -1.14 9.48
N GLU A 528 -20.25 -0.14 8.60
CA GLU A 528 -19.12 0.62 8.04
C GLU A 528 -18.31 1.35 9.12
N ASP A 529 -18.97 2.03 10.08
CA ASP A 529 -18.32 2.65 11.25
C ASP A 529 -17.47 1.62 12.04
N LEU A 530 -18.00 0.40 12.22
CA LEU A 530 -17.33 -0.69 12.94
C LEU A 530 -16.17 -1.28 12.16
N GLU A 531 -16.31 -1.48 10.85
CA GLU A 531 -15.24 -1.98 9.96
C GLU A 531 -14.10 -0.97 9.87
N GLN A 532 -14.39 0.33 9.71
CA GLN A 532 -13.38 1.39 9.77
C GLN A 532 -12.67 1.43 11.13
N SER A 533 -13.41 1.24 12.23
CA SER A 533 -12.81 1.17 13.58
C SER A 533 -11.92 -0.07 13.78
N GLN A 534 -12.31 -1.22 13.22
CA GLN A 534 -11.51 -2.45 13.26
C GLN A 534 -10.26 -2.33 12.38
N GLU A 535 -10.33 -1.71 11.20
CA GLU A 535 -9.15 -1.48 10.35
C GLU A 535 -8.16 -0.53 11.04
N MET A 536 -8.64 0.55 11.65
CA MET A 536 -7.80 1.47 12.41
C MET A 536 -7.13 0.81 13.63
N LEU A 537 -7.84 -0.12 14.30
CA LEU A 537 -7.28 -0.90 15.40
C LEU A 537 -6.22 -1.90 14.88
N SER A 538 -6.49 -2.62 13.79
CA SER A 538 -5.53 -3.53 13.14
C SER A 538 -4.26 -2.82 12.67
N ARG A 539 -4.39 -1.63 12.07
CA ARG A 539 -3.24 -0.77 11.70
C ARG A 539 -2.45 -0.30 12.93
N ALA A 540 -3.13 0.01 14.04
CA ALA A 540 -2.47 0.38 15.29
C ALA A 540 -1.70 -0.82 15.90
N GLU A 541 -2.31 -2.00 15.94
CA GLU A 541 -1.66 -3.25 16.39
C GLU A 541 -0.44 -3.60 15.52
N GLN A 542 -0.56 -3.53 14.19
CA GLN A 542 0.57 -3.72 13.26
C GLN A 542 1.70 -2.74 13.58
N SER A 543 1.40 -1.45 13.72
CA SER A 543 2.41 -0.43 14.08
C SER A 543 3.08 -0.69 15.43
N ALA A 544 2.34 -1.23 16.42
CA ALA A 544 2.87 -1.61 17.71
C ALA A 544 3.80 -2.84 17.60
N THR A 545 3.45 -3.84 16.78
CA THR A 545 4.32 -4.99 16.52
C THR A 545 5.60 -4.62 15.76
N ASP A 546 5.54 -3.68 14.81
CA ASP A 546 6.73 -3.16 14.12
C ASP A 546 7.62 -2.34 15.06
N VAL A 547 7.05 -1.48 15.91
CA VAL A 547 7.81 -0.75 16.94
C VAL A 547 8.44 -1.71 17.95
N GLN A 548 7.74 -2.77 18.36
CA GLN A 548 8.29 -3.81 19.23
C GLN A 548 9.43 -4.60 18.55
N ARG A 549 9.29 -4.89 17.25
CA ARG A 549 10.34 -5.53 16.46
C ARG A 549 11.56 -4.62 16.33
N MET A 550 11.38 -3.36 15.92
CA MET A 550 12.45 -2.36 15.84
C MET A 550 13.17 -2.17 17.18
N LEU A 551 12.44 -2.20 18.30
CA LEU A 551 13.05 -2.16 19.64
C LEU A 551 13.89 -3.41 19.92
N SER A 552 13.42 -4.60 19.53
CA SER A 552 14.21 -5.84 19.69
C SER A 552 15.43 -5.90 18.78
N ASP A 553 15.32 -5.41 17.55
CA ASP A 553 16.41 -5.29 16.59
C ASP A 553 17.47 -4.28 17.12
N ALA A 554 17.04 -3.12 17.61
CA ALA A 554 17.93 -2.11 18.20
C ALA A 554 18.59 -2.56 19.53
N MET A 555 17.87 -3.31 20.38
CA MET A 555 18.47 -3.93 21.58
C MET A 555 19.55 -4.97 21.19
N LYS A 556 19.32 -5.72 20.12
CA LYS A 556 20.31 -6.67 19.60
C LYS A 556 21.52 -5.95 19.00
N GLU A 557 21.32 -4.93 18.16
CA GLU A 557 22.43 -4.12 17.61
C GLU A 557 23.26 -3.47 18.72
N LEU A 558 22.65 -3.07 19.83
CA LEU A 558 23.37 -2.52 20.99
C LEU A 558 24.26 -3.57 21.67
N GLU A 559 23.79 -4.81 21.85
CA GLU A 559 24.60 -5.89 22.45
C GLU A 559 25.66 -6.44 21.47
N ASP A 560 25.34 -6.51 20.17
CA ASP A 560 26.30 -6.83 19.09
C ASP A 560 27.41 -5.74 19.01
N ALA A 561 27.05 -4.46 19.15
CA ALA A 561 28.03 -3.37 19.25
C ALA A 561 28.84 -3.39 20.55
N ARG A 562 28.24 -3.80 21.67
CA ARG A 562 28.89 -3.92 22.99
C ARG A 562 29.88 -5.07 23.03
N THR A 563 29.54 -6.22 22.44
CA THR A 563 30.46 -7.36 22.30
C THR A 563 31.61 -7.03 21.35
N ALA A 564 31.33 -6.40 20.20
CA ALA A 564 32.38 -5.87 19.33
C ALA A 564 33.29 -4.85 20.03
N ALA A 565 32.73 -3.95 20.87
CA ALA A 565 33.52 -3.02 21.68
C ALA A 565 34.44 -3.77 22.67
N ALA A 566 33.92 -4.78 23.38
CA ALA A 566 34.72 -5.62 24.28
C ALA A 566 35.87 -6.33 23.54
N ASP A 567 35.61 -6.88 22.35
CA ASP A 567 36.66 -7.51 21.53
C ASP A 567 37.72 -6.50 21.07
N THR A 568 37.34 -5.25 20.73
CA THR A 568 38.34 -4.20 20.43
C THR A 568 39.16 -3.78 21.64
N VAL A 569 38.60 -3.82 22.85
CA VAL A 569 39.33 -3.57 24.10
C VAL A 569 40.31 -4.72 24.37
N ASN A 570 39.86 -5.96 24.31
CA ASN A 570 40.70 -7.16 24.46
C ASN A 570 41.87 -7.16 23.44
N ALA A 571 41.60 -6.80 22.18
CA ALA A 571 42.62 -6.68 21.14
C ALA A 571 43.58 -5.49 21.36
N ALA A 572 43.10 -4.38 21.93
CA ALA A 572 43.93 -3.23 22.30
C ALA A 572 44.85 -3.57 23.48
N GLU A 573 44.36 -4.25 24.52
CA GLU A 573 45.15 -4.73 25.66
C GLU A 573 46.23 -5.72 25.20
N ALA A 574 45.89 -6.70 24.36
CA ALA A 574 46.86 -7.62 23.76
C ALA A 574 47.89 -6.92 22.84
N SER A 575 47.59 -5.71 22.36
CA SER A 575 48.51 -4.86 21.59
C SER A 575 49.37 -3.94 22.47
N VAL A 576 48.88 -3.58 23.65
CA VAL A 576 49.63 -2.87 24.69
C VAL A 576 50.64 -3.82 25.36
N GLN A 577 50.22 -5.02 25.77
CA GLN A 577 51.13 -6.02 26.34
C GLN A 577 52.33 -6.31 25.41
N LYS A 578 52.07 -6.59 24.13
CA LYS A 578 53.12 -6.80 23.11
C LYS A 578 54.06 -5.60 22.91
N ARG A 579 53.64 -4.38 23.29
CA ARG A 579 54.49 -3.18 23.27
C ARG A 579 55.29 -3.06 24.55
N GLU A 580 54.74 -3.41 25.71
CA GLU A 580 55.49 -3.47 26.98
C GLU A 580 56.55 -4.58 26.93
N ASP A 581 56.21 -5.78 26.45
CA ASP A 581 57.16 -6.87 26.18
C ASP A 581 58.32 -6.40 25.28
N ARG A 582 58.00 -5.62 24.24
CA ARG A 582 58.98 -5.08 23.29
C ARG A 582 59.77 -3.89 23.83
N ILE A 583 59.23 -3.12 24.77
CA ILE A 583 59.96 -2.05 25.47
C ILE A 583 61.03 -2.69 26.34
N ILE A 584 60.70 -3.74 27.10
CA ILE A 584 61.66 -4.50 27.92
C ILE A 584 62.82 -5.04 27.04
N GLU A 585 62.50 -5.69 25.91
CA GLU A 585 63.52 -6.19 24.96
C GLU A 585 64.43 -5.07 24.40
N LEU A 586 63.87 -3.88 24.17
CA LEU A 586 64.63 -2.71 23.69
C LEU A 586 65.46 -2.06 24.80
N GLU A 587 65.02 -2.07 26.05
CA GLU A 587 65.78 -1.59 27.21
C GLU A 587 66.98 -2.51 27.51
N GLU A 588 66.81 -3.83 27.45
CA GLU A 588 67.90 -4.81 27.54
C GLU A 588 68.93 -4.61 26.40
N ALA A 589 68.46 -4.42 25.16
CA ALA A 589 69.33 -4.18 24.01
C ALA A 589 70.08 -2.84 24.11
N LEU A 590 69.47 -1.81 24.68
CA LEU A 590 70.08 -0.49 24.85
C LEU A 590 71.15 -0.51 25.95
N ALA A 591 70.93 -1.25 27.05
CA ALA A 591 71.96 -1.50 28.07
C ALA A 591 73.19 -2.21 27.47
N ALA A 592 72.99 -3.29 26.70
CA ALA A 592 74.08 -3.99 26.01
C ALA A 592 74.85 -3.10 25.02
N ALA A 593 74.16 -2.18 24.34
CA ALA A 593 74.79 -1.20 23.45
C ALA A 593 75.62 -0.16 24.22
N GLN A 594 75.19 0.26 25.41
CA GLN A 594 75.96 1.16 26.28
C GLN A 594 77.25 0.51 26.79
N ASP A 595 77.20 -0.76 27.20
CA ASP A 595 78.41 -1.51 27.57
C ASP A 595 79.39 -1.64 26.39
N SER A 596 78.88 -1.92 25.18
CA SER A 596 79.69 -2.01 23.96
C SER A 596 80.34 -0.66 23.59
N LEU A 597 79.64 0.47 23.79
CA LEU A 597 80.20 1.80 23.59
C LEU A 597 81.32 2.08 24.62
N ALA A 598 81.08 1.73 25.88
CA ALA A 598 82.07 1.88 26.94
C ALA A 598 83.34 1.01 26.72
N SER A 599 83.26 -0.12 26.01
CA SER A 599 84.48 -0.80 25.52
C SER A 599 85.18 -0.02 24.41
N ALA A 600 84.45 0.41 23.37
CA ALA A 600 85.04 1.10 22.22
C ALA A 600 85.73 2.43 22.59
N GLU A 601 85.22 3.16 23.58
CA GLU A 601 85.86 4.38 24.08
C GLU A 601 87.19 4.11 24.81
N ARG A 602 87.32 2.96 25.48
CA ARG A 602 88.60 2.53 26.10
C ARG A 602 89.64 2.19 25.02
N ASP A 603 89.22 1.50 23.96
CA ASP A 603 90.10 1.15 22.84
C ASP A 603 90.57 2.41 22.07
N LEU A 604 89.66 3.37 21.85
CA LEU A 604 89.98 4.64 21.18
C LEU A 604 90.85 5.56 22.06
N SER A 605 90.69 5.49 23.38
CA SER A 605 91.61 6.11 24.34
C SER A 605 93.03 5.53 24.22
N ALA A 606 93.15 4.20 24.16
CA ALA A 606 94.44 3.54 23.98
C ALA A 606 95.10 3.92 22.64
N ALA A 607 94.34 3.93 21.54
CA ALA A 607 94.84 4.29 20.20
C ALA A 607 95.41 5.72 20.13
N ARG A 608 94.85 6.68 20.88
CA ARG A 608 95.35 8.06 20.94
C ARG A 608 96.70 8.22 21.66
N SER A 609 97.23 7.19 22.31
CA SER A 609 98.50 7.25 23.03
C SER A 609 99.76 7.02 22.16
N GLY A 610 99.61 6.63 20.89
CA GLY A 610 100.77 6.35 20.03
C GLY A 610 100.53 6.53 18.53
N THR A 611 100.97 7.66 17.98
CA THR A 611 101.32 7.77 16.54
C THR A 611 102.22 8.98 16.27
N SER A 612 103.53 8.74 16.11
CA SER A 612 104.50 9.72 15.58
C SER A 612 105.26 9.07 14.42
N GLY A 613 105.04 9.53 13.18
CA GLY A 613 105.62 8.87 12.00
C GLY A 613 105.10 9.31 10.63
N THR A 614 104.74 10.59 10.43
CA THR A 614 104.16 11.08 9.16
C THR A 614 104.84 12.30 8.53
N GLU A 615 105.96 12.78 9.08
CA GLU A 615 106.73 13.91 8.50
C GLU A 615 107.68 13.48 7.38
N GLU A 616 108.18 12.24 7.42
CA GLU A 616 109.25 11.73 6.54
C GLU A 616 108.85 11.66 5.05
N LYS A 617 107.55 11.59 4.74
CA LYS A 617 107.01 11.54 3.37
C LYS A 617 106.95 12.89 2.64
N ILE A 618 107.18 14.01 3.32
CA ILE A 618 107.11 15.35 2.71
C ILE A 618 108.45 15.74 2.06
N ALA A 619 109.57 15.22 2.56
CA ALA A 619 110.90 15.54 2.03
C ALA A 619 111.12 15.00 0.60
N ASP A 620 110.75 13.75 0.35
CA ASP A 620 111.09 13.00 -0.87
C ASP A 620 110.44 13.59 -2.14
N MET A 621 109.24 14.16 -2.03
CA MET A 621 108.52 14.78 -3.15
C MET A 621 109.18 16.09 -3.63
N THR A 622 110.02 16.73 -2.81
CA THR A 622 110.72 17.97 -3.18
C THR A 622 111.89 17.72 -4.13
N ALA A 623 112.54 16.54 -4.04
CA ALA A 623 113.71 16.22 -4.87
C ALA A 623 113.36 16.14 -6.37
N GLN A 624 112.19 15.60 -6.70
CA GLN A 624 111.76 15.31 -8.08
C GLN A 624 111.59 16.58 -8.95
N MET A 625 111.26 17.73 -8.33
CA MET A 625 111.16 19.02 -9.02
C MET A 625 112.46 19.47 -9.69
N THR A 626 113.63 19.08 -9.16
CA THR A 626 114.93 19.60 -9.62
C THR A 626 115.42 18.95 -10.91
N ALA A 627 114.98 17.72 -11.23
CA ALA A 627 115.42 16.98 -12.41
C ALA A 627 114.89 17.59 -13.72
N VAL A 628 113.64 18.06 -13.73
CA VAL A 628 112.96 18.59 -14.93
C VAL A 628 113.67 19.82 -15.51
N ALA A 629 114.31 20.62 -14.65
CA ALA A 629 115.02 21.83 -15.06
C ALA A 629 116.26 21.55 -15.94
N GLN A 630 116.89 20.37 -15.81
CA GLN A 630 118.10 20.03 -16.57
C GLN A 630 117.80 19.59 -18.00
N ALA A 631 116.66 18.91 -18.23
CA ALA A 631 116.28 18.39 -19.53
C ALA A 631 116.11 19.48 -20.62
N LYS A 632 115.70 20.70 -20.23
CA LYS A 632 115.51 21.82 -21.17
C LYS A 632 116.82 22.24 -21.85
N LYS A 633 117.95 22.16 -21.15
CA LYS A 633 119.23 22.76 -21.59
C LYS A 633 119.88 22.02 -22.78
N ALA A 634 119.52 20.76 -23.00
CA ALA A 634 120.03 19.94 -24.10
C ALA A 634 119.34 20.18 -25.45
N ALA A 635 118.19 20.88 -25.48
CA ALA A 635 117.46 21.15 -26.71
C ALA A 635 118.10 22.29 -27.54
N ASP A 636 118.60 23.34 -26.85
CA ASP A 636 119.10 24.57 -27.49
C ASP A 636 120.42 24.36 -28.27
N GLU A 637 121.18 23.30 -27.97
CA GLU A 637 122.45 22.99 -28.64
C GLU A 637 122.23 22.36 -30.04
N ARG A 638 121.12 21.61 -30.23
CA ARG A 638 120.82 20.88 -31.47
C ARG A 638 120.40 21.77 -32.64
N ILE A 639 120.01 23.01 -32.38
CA ILE A 639 119.58 23.97 -33.42
C ILE A 639 120.77 24.50 -34.23
N LYS A 640 121.97 24.59 -33.63
CA LYS A 640 123.15 25.22 -34.26
C LYS A 640 123.85 24.39 -35.34
N GLU A 641 123.64 23.07 -35.38
CA GLU A 641 124.29 22.22 -36.39
C GLU A 641 123.71 22.46 -37.80
N LEU A 642 122.38 22.57 -37.90
CA LEU A 642 121.64 22.59 -39.17
C LEU A 642 121.85 23.85 -40.01
N GLU A 643 122.29 24.96 -39.41
CA GLU A 643 122.56 26.21 -40.14
C GLU A 643 123.84 26.14 -40.99
N THR A 644 124.73 25.17 -40.73
CA THR A 644 126.05 25.10 -41.37
C THR A 644 126.01 24.48 -42.78
N GLU A 645 125.23 23.40 -42.97
CA GLU A 645 125.18 22.63 -44.22
C GLU A 645 124.64 23.44 -45.42
N LEU A 646 123.72 24.37 -45.17
CA LEU A 646 123.04 25.17 -46.19
C LEU A 646 123.98 26.12 -46.96
N THR A 647 125.17 26.41 -46.44
CA THR A 647 126.13 27.33 -47.08
C THR A 647 127.01 26.66 -48.16
N GLN A 648 127.12 25.33 -48.17
CA GLN A 648 128.12 24.62 -48.98
C GLN A 648 127.68 24.37 -50.43
N VAL A 649 126.37 24.27 -50.69
CA VAL A 649 125.81 23.93 -52.02
C VAL A 649 125.93 25.07 -53.03
N THR A 650 125.87 26.32 -52.56
CA THR A 650 125.80 27.54 -53.40
C THR A 650 127.07 27.82 -54.21
N ALA A 651 128.19 27.13 -53.91
CA ALA A 651 129.51 27.45 -54.47
C ALA A 651 129.85 26.80 -55.83
N GLN A 652 129.06 25.85 -56.35
CA GLN A 652 129.51 24.99 -57.48
C GLN A 652 128.99 25.37 -58.89
N MET A 653 128.04 26.30 -59.04
CA MET A 653 127.39 26.57 -60.35
C MET A 653 128.10 27.59 -61.27
N THR A 654 129.21 28.21 -60.85
CA THR A 654 129.80 29.37 -61.55
C THR A 654 130.76 29.04 -62.71
N ALA A 655 131.02 27.76 -63.00
CA ALA A 655 132.13 27.33 -63.87
C ALA A 655 131.84 27.29 -65.40
N VAL A 656 130.60 27.47 -65.86
CA VAL A 656 130.18 27.19 -67.26
C VAL A 656 130.56 28.31 -68.26
N ALA A 657 131.14 29.43 -67.80
CA ALA A 657 131.22 30.69 -68.55
C ALA A 657 132.20 30.76 -69.76
N GLN A 658 132.86 29.66 -70.17
CA GLN A 658 133.97 29.70 -71.14
C GLN A 658 133.67 29.22 -72.57
N THR A 659 132.52 28.58 -72.83
CA THR A 659 132.17 28.03 -74.17
C THR A 659 131.72 29.08 -75.19
N LYS A 660 131.67 30.36 -74.82
CA LYS A 660 130.96 31.43 -75.55
C LYS A 660 131.53 31.79 -76.93
N LYS A 661 132.83 31.61 -77.18
CA LYS A 661 133.56 32.29 -78.29
C LYS A 661 133.51 31.59 -79.67
N ALA A 662 132.82 30.46 -79.80
CA ALA A 662 132.71 29.70 -81.06
C ALA A 662 131.29 29.68 -81.65
N ALA A 663 130.33 30.38 -81.03
CA ALA A 663 128.93 30.41 -81.46
C ALA A 663 128.63 31.57 -82.43
N ASP A 664 129.35 32.69 -82.33
CA ASP A 664 128.97 33.98 -82.93
C ASP A 664 128.91 33.95 -84.47
N GLU A 665 129.70 33.11 -85.15
CA GLU A 665 129.67 32.97 -86.62
C GLU A 665 128.43 32.22 -87.12
N ARG A 666 127.80 31.41 -86.26
CA ARG A 666 126.61 30.59 -86.57
C ARG A 666 125.29 31.32 -86.23
N VAL A 667 125.36 32.53 -85.69
CA VAL A 667 124.19 33.39 -85.39
C VAL A 667 123.61 34.01 -86.66
N LYS A 668 124.48 34.51 -87.56
CA LYS A 668 124.06 35.25 -88.77
C LYS A 668 123.14 34.49 -89.73
N GLU A 669 123.25 33.17 -89.76
CA GLU A 669 122.42 32.30 -90.63
C GLU A 669 121.05 31.98 -89.99
N LEU A 670 120.87 32.30 -88.70
CA LEU A 670 119.59 32.17 -87.97
C LEU A 670 118.83 33.51 -87.87
N GLU A 671 119.49 34.64 -88.10
CA GLU A 671 118.87 35.97 -88.06
C GLU A 671 117.80 36.18 -89.16
N THR A 672 117.85 35.42 -90.26
CA THR A 672 116.88 35.50 -91.37
C THR A 672 115.56 34.76 -91.12
N GLU A 673 115.55 33.73 -90.26
CA GLU A 673 114.36 32.93 -89.94
C GLU A 673 113.51 33.52 -88.79
N LEU A 674 114.13 34.37 -87.96
CA LEU A 674 113.54 35.02 -86.79
C LEU A 674 112.15 35.68 -87.01
N PRO A 675 111.88 36.42 -88.11
CA PRO A 675 110.60 37.14 -88.25
C PRO A 675 109.39 36.21 -88.45
N GLN A 676 109.54 35.04 -89.07
CA GLN A 676 108.40 34.10 -89.25
C GLN A 676 107.96 33.48 -87.93
N VAL A 677 108.92 33.01 -87.11
CA VAL A 677 108.62 32.43 -85.79
C VAL A 677 107.98 33.47 -84.88
N THR A 678 108.45 34.73 -84.93
CA THR A 678 107.88 35.85 -84.17
C THR A 678 106.41 36.12 -84.54
N ALA A 679 106.04 35.97 -85.83
CA ALA A 679 104.64 36.10 -86.27
C ALA A 679 103.75 34.98 -85.73
N GLN A 680 104.21 33.72 -85.72
CA GLN A 680 103.44 32.61 -85.16
C GLN A 680 103.25 32.73 -83.63
N VAL A 681 104.31 33.10 -82.90
CA VAL A 681 104.23 33.31 -81.44
C VAL A 681 103.26 34.45 -81.07
N THR A 682 103.19 35.51 -81.86
CA THR A 682 102.24 36.62 -81.63
C THR A 682 100.79 36.30 -82.04
N ALA A 683 100.57 35.31 -82.91
CA ALA A 683 99.24 34.75 -83.16
C ALA A 683 98.78 33.85 -82.00
N LEU A 684 99.59 32.86 -81.61
CA LEU A 684 99.27 31.90 -80.54
C LEU A 684 99.11 32.59 -79.17
N THR A 685 99.81 33.69 -78.90
CA THR A 685 99.60 34.49 -77.67
C THR A 685 98.34 35.35 -77.70
N LYS A 686 97.71 35.60 -78.85
CA LYS A 686 96.35 36.18 -78.93
C LYS A 686 95.30 35.12 -78.65
N GLU A 687 95.40 33.94 -79.26
CA GLU A 687 94.48 32.82 -78.98
C GLU A 687 94.54 32.39 -77.52
N ARG A 688 95.74 32.26 -76.94
CA ARG A 688 95.90 31.95 -75.51
C ARG A 688 95.26 33.01 -74.61
N LYS A 689 95.33 34.30 -74.96
CA LYS A 689 94.66 35.37 -74.20
C LYS A 689 93.14 35.36 -74.33
N ALA A 690 92.60 34.90 -75.47
CA ALA A 690 91.16 34.66 -75.62
C ALA A 690 90.71 33.46 -74.77
N ALA A 691 91.48 32.37 -74.76
CA ALA A 691 91.24 31.19 -73.92
C ALA A 691 91.33 31.50 -72.41
N ASP A 692 92.32 32.28 -71.99
CA ASP A 692 92.44 32.80 -70.61
C ASP A 692 91.25 33.70 -70.20
N GLY A 693 90.52 34.27 -71.17
CA GLY A 693 89.28 35.01 -70.94
C GLY A 693 88.09 34.07 -70.75
N THR A 694 87.91 33.08 -71.64
CA THR A 694 86.79 32.14 -71.57
C THR A 694 86.89 31.21 -70.35
N THR A 695 88.08 30.78 -69.96
CA THR A 695 88.30 30.01 -68.72
C THR A 695 87.90 30.79 -67.48
N LYS A 696 88.32 32.05 -67.33
CA LYS A 696 87.92 32.91 -66.18
C LYS A 696 86.42 33.17 -66.13
N GLU A 697 85.75 33.28 -67.28
CA GLU A 697 84.29 33.42 -67.29
C GLU A 697 83.57 32.10 -66.94
N LEU A 698 84.13 30.95 -67.30
CA LEU A 698 83.65 29.63 -66.86
C LEU A 698 83.90 29.39 -65.37
N GLU A 699 85.08 29.77 -64.84
CA GLU A 699 85.39 29.75 -63.40
C GLU A 699 84.41 30.62 -62.61
N LYS A 700 84.11 31.83 -63.10
CA LYS A 700 83.10 32.72 -62.51
C LYS A 700 81.71 32.07 -62.52
N LYS A 701 81.30 31.43 -63.62
CA LYS A 701 80.01 30.72 -63.73
C LYS A 701 79.95 29.48 -62.84
N LEU A 702 81.05 28.76 -62.66
CA LEU A 702 81.16 27.63 -61.71
C LEU A 702 81.06 28.10 -60.25
N LEU A 703 81.70 29.22 -59.89
CA LEU A 703 81.53 29.83 -58.57
C LEU A 703 80.09 30.28 -58.32
N ASP A 704 79.45 30.91 -59.30
CA ASP A 704 78.06 31.38 -59.20
C ASP A 704 77.06 30.20 -59.10
N MET A 705 77.24 29.15 -59.91
CA MET A 705 76.48 27.90 -59.77
C MET A 705 76.73 27.21 -58.42
N THR A 706 77.96 27.24 -57.90
CA THR A 706 78.28 26.67 -56.57
C THR A 706 77.58 27.46 -55.46
N ALA A 707 77.52 28.79 -55.57
CA ALA A 707 76.76 29.64 -54.66
C ALA A 707 75.25 29.38 -54.75
N GLN A 708 74.68 29.20 -55.96
CA GLN A 708 73.27 28.85 -56.14
C GLN A 708 72.95 27.46 -55.54
N VAL A 709 73.82 26.46 -55.72
CA VAL A 709 73.65 25.14 -55.08
C VAL A 709 73.77 25.25 -53.54
N ALA A 710 74.65 26.10 -53.01
CA ALA A 710 74.73 26.37 -51.58
C ALA A 710 73.46 27.05 -51.04
N ALA A 711 72.87 27.99 -51.79
CA ALA A 711 71.60 28.64 -51.43
C ALA A 711 70.44 27.62 -51.42
N VAL A 712 70.24 26.89 -52.52
CA VAL A 712 69.17 25.89 -52.65
C VAL A 712 69.30 24.77 -51.61
N THR A 713 70.52 24.37 -51.21
CA THR A 713 70.71 23.39 -50.13
C THR A 713 70.48 23.94 -48.73
N GLN A 714 70.49 25.27 -48.51
CA GLN A 714 70.02 25.89 -47.27
C GLN A 714 68.50 26.08 -47.27
N GLU A 715 67.91 26.54 -48.37
CA GLU A 715 66.44 26.62 -48.54
C GLU A 715 65.79 25.24 -48.35
N LYS A 716 66.41 24.18 -48.87
CA LYS A 716 65.94 22.80 -48.64
C LYS A 716 66.03 22.36 -47.17
N LYS A 717 66.97 22.88 -46.38
CA LYS A 717 67.06 22.59 -44.94
C LYS A 717 65.98 23.34 -44.17
N THR A 718 65.82 24.64 -44.40
CA THR A 718 64.77 25.43 -43.73
C THR A 718 63.37 24.93 -44.09
N ALA A 719 63.14 24.52 -45.34
CA ALA A 719 61.91 23.87 -45.78
C ALA A 719 61.68 22.49 -45.13
N HIS A 720 62.75 21.71 -44.86
CA HIS A 720 62.63 20.45 -44.13
C HIS A 720 62.31 20.69 -42.64
N GLU A 721 62.91 21.72 -42.02
CA GLU A 721 62.62 22.11 -40.64
C GLU A 721 61.21 22.67 -40.46
N THR A 722 60.66 23.40 -41.44
CA THR A 722 59.25 23.84 -41.40
C THR A 722 58.29 22.68 -41.65
N SER A 723 58.57 21.78 -42.61
CA SER A 723 57.78 20.53 -42.80
C SER A 723 57.71 19.74 -41.50
N LYS A 724 58.85 19.56 -40.82
CA LYS A 724 58.94 18.78 -39.57
C LYS A 724 58.24 19.45 -38.37
N LYS A 725 58.08 20.79 -38.38
CA LYS A 725 57.23 21.51 -37.42
C LYS A 725 55.75 21.31 -37.74
N LEU A 726 55.35 21.48 -39.00
CA LEU A 726 53.98 21.27 -39.46
C LEU A 726 53.51 19.82 -39.25
N GLU A 727 54.38 18.83 -39.44
CA GLU A 727 54.12 17.42 -39.13
C GLU A 727 53.84 17.20 -37.63
N LYS A 728 54.56 17.88 -36.74
CA LYS A 728 54.33 17.84 -35.29
C LYS A 728 53.02 18.54 -34.90
N GLU A 729 52.76 19.72 -35.45
CA GLU A 729 51.52 20.47 -35.23
C GLU A 729 50.30 19.70 -35.76
N LEU A 730 50.41 19.03 -36.91
CA LEU A 730 49.37 18.15 -37.46
C LEU A 730 49.10 16.93 -36.56
N ALA A 731 50.15 16.33 -35.98
CA ALA A 731 50.01 15.23 -35.03
C ALA A 731 49.35 15.71 -33.72
N GLU A 732 49.75 16.86 -33.18
CA GLU A 732 49.15 17.46 -31.98
C GLU A 732 47.67 17.81 -32.22
N ASN A 733 47.34 18.46 -33.33
CA ASN A 733 45.96 18.73 -33.74
C ASN A 733 45.14 17.44 -33.93
N SER A 734 45.73 16.37 -34.48
CA SER A 734 45.07 15.06 -34.59
C SER A 734 44.70 14.48 -33.22
N THR A 735 45.59 14.58 -32.23
CA THR A 735 45.28 14.14 -30.85
C THR A 735 44.21 15.01 -30.17
N GLN A 736 44.19 16.33 -30.43
CA GLN A 736 43.15 17.22 -29.92
C GLN A 736 41.78 16.90 -30.53
N VAL A 737 41.70 16.68 -31.84
CA VAL A 737 40.46 16.25 -32.52
C VAL A 737 39.97 14.90 -31.96
N ALA A 738 40.87 13.95 -31.69
CA ALA A 738 40.53 12.68 -31.06
C ALA A 738 40.02 12.82 -29.61
N ALA A 739 40.52 13.82 -28.86
CA ALA A 739 40.02 14.15 -27.52
C ALA A 739 38.63 14.82 -27.58
N VAL A 740 38.44 15.82 -28.44
CA VAL A 740 37.13 16.48 -28.66
C VAL A 740 36.07 15.47 -29.14
N ALA A 741 36.44 14.50 -29.99
CA ALA A 741 35.55 13.43 -30.41
C ALA A 741 35.12 12.49 -29.26
N LYS A 742 35.95 12.31 -28.23
CA LYS A 742 35.58 11.56 -27.01
C LYS A 742 34.64 12.36 -26.11
N GLU A 743 34.93 13.64 -25.88
CA GLU A 743 34.04 14.48 -25.06
C GLU A 743 32.69 14.71 -25.76
N ARG A 744 32.65 14.83 -27.09
CA ARG A 744 31.39 14.86 -27.85
C ARG A 744 30.56 13.60 -27.65
N LYS A 745 31.16 12.40 -27.66
CA LYS A 745 30.42 11.16 -27.39
C LYS A 745 29.82 11.12 -25.98
N LYS A 746 30.56 11.57 -24.95
CA LYS A 746 30.02 11.72 -23.59
C LYS A 746 28.89 12.74 -23.53
N ALA A 747 28.99 13.84 -24.28
CA ALA A 747 27.93 14.83 -24.40
C ALA A 747 26.68 14.21 -25.04
N ASP A 748 26.80 13.55 -26.19
CA ASP A 748 25.70 12.86 -26.88
C ASP A 748 25.02 11.79 -25.99
N GLU A 749 25.80 11.04 -25.19
CA GLU A 749 25.28 10.09 -24.20
C GLU A 749 24.53 10.76 -23.03
N ASN A 750 24.99 11.94 -22.60
CA ASN A 750 24.32 12.71 -21.54
C ASN A 750 23.08 13.44 -22.06
N THR A 751 23.10 13.93 -23.29
CA THR A 751 21.91 14.47 -23.99
C THR A 751 20.83 13.41 -24.06
N LYS A 752 21.13 12.17 -24.48
CA LYS A 752 20.16 11.06 -24.49
C LYS A 752 19.59 10.70 -23.11
N LYS A 753 20.39 10.79 -22.05
CA LYS A 753 19.91 10.61 -20.66
C LYS A 753 18.98 11.75 -20.22
N LEU A 754 19.23 12.98 -20.69
CA LEU A 754 18.37 14.13 -20.42
C LEU A 754 17.08 14.08 -21.26
N GLU A 755 17.15 13.74 -22.55
CA GLU A 755 16.00 13.50 -23.43
C GLU A 755 15.05 12.47 -22.83
N LYS A 756 15.58 11.32 -22.35
CA LYS A 756 14.75 10.33 -21.66
C LYS A 756 14.08 10.92 -20.40
N LYS A 757 14.85 11.60 -19.53
CA LYS A 757 14.28 12.24 -18.32
C LYS A 757 13.22 13.30 -18.64
N VAL A 758 13.37 14.05 -19.73
CA VAL A 758 12.36 15.02 -20.19
C VAL A 758 11.10 14.31 -20.68
N ALA A 759 11.23 13.18 -21.39
CA ALA A 759 10.09 12.35 -21.79
C ALA A 759 9.38 11.74 -20.56
N ASP A 760 10.13 11.16 -19.62
CA ASP A 760 9.60 10.58 -18.37
C ASP A 760 8.87 11.66 -17.53
N MET A 761 9.44 12.87 -17.40
CA MET A 761 8.79 14.00 -16.72
C MET A 761 7.56 14.52 -17.48
N THR A 762 7.56 14.52 -18.82
CA THR A 762 6.41 14.95 -19.62
C THR A 762 5.26 13.97 -19.48
N ALA A 763 5.54 12.66 -19.41
CA ALA A 763 4.55 11.64 -19.09
C ALA A 763 3.96 11.82 -17.68
N GLN A 764 4.78 12.11 -16.66
CA GLN A 764 4.28 12.43 -15.32
C GLN A 764 3.41 13.69 -15.30
N VAL A 765 3.80 14.77 -15.99
CA VAL A 765 3.00 16.01 -16.06
C VAL A 765 1.67 15.76 -16.77
N ALA A 766 1.65 14.94 -17.84
CA ALA A 766 0.41 14.55 -18.51
C ALA A 766 -0.51 13.74 -17.57
N ALA A 767 0.02 12.75 -16.86
CA ALA A 767 -0.73 11.94 -15.89
C ALA A 767 -1.32 12.79 -14.75
N LEU A 768 -0.49 13.66 -14.14
CA LEU A 768 -0.94 14.59 -13.09
C LEU A 768 -2.01 15.58 -13.61
N THR A 769 -1.87 16.07 -14.85
CA THR A 769 -2.86 16.95 -15.49
C THR A 769 -4.19 16.24 -15.74
N GLN A 770 -4.16 14.93 -16.02
CA GLN A 770 -5.37 14.13 -16.16
C GLN A 770 -6.01 13.84 -14.79
N GLN A 771 -5.20 13.57 -13.77
CA GLN A 771 -5.65 13.38 -12.39
C GLN A 771 -6.31 14.65 -11.81
N THR A 772 -5.77 15.84 -12.08
CA THR A 772 -6.39 17.10 -11.66
C THR A 772 -7.71 17.37 -12.36
N LYS A 773 -7.88 16.99 -13.64
CA LYS A 773 -9.19 17.08 -14.32
C LYS A 773 -10.24 16.19 -13.64
N THR A 774 -9.90 14.94 -13.31
CA THR A 774 -10.82 14.06 -12.58
C THR A 774 -11.13 14.56 -11.15
N ALA A 775 -10.21 15.27 -10.51
CA ALA A 775 -10.45 15.95 -9.23
C ALA A 775 -11.37 17.18 -9.40
N ASP A 776 -11.21 17.97 -10.45
CA ASP A 776 -12.10 19.09 -10.78
C ASP A 776 -13.52 18.64 -11.16
N GLU A 777 -13.68 17.45 -11.74
CA GLU A 777 -14.98 16.88 -12.09
C GLU A 777 -15.69 16.30 -10.86
N THR A 778 -15.00 15.49 -10.05
CA THR A 778 -15.54 14.96 -8.79
C THR A 778 -15.88 16.07 -7.79
N THR A 779 -15.05 17.12 -7.66
CA THR A 779 -15.37 18.26 -6.78
C THR A 779 -16.51 19.14 -7.30
N LYS A 780 -16.81 19.16 -8.62
CA LYS A 780 -18.03 19.81 -9.15
C LYS A 780 -19.27 19.01 -8.77
N GLU A 781 -19.25 17.69 -8.93
CA GLU A 781 -20.41 16.84 -8.61
C GLU A 781 -20.67 16.81 -7.10
N LEU A 782 -19.64 16.72 -6.25
CA LEU A 782 -19.76 16.85 -4.79
C LEU A 782 -20.33 18.23 -4.37
N LYS A 783 -19.94 19.33 -5.02
CA LYS A 783 -20.53 20.66 -4.76
C LYS A 783 -22.01 20.73 -5.15
N LYS A 784 -22.39 20.05 -6.24
CA LYS A 784 -23.78 19.95 -6.73
C LYS A 784 -24.64 19.09 -5.80
N GLU A 785 -24.11 17.97 -5.30
CA GLU A 785 -24.78 17.15 -4.29
C GLU A 785 -24.91 17.91 -2.95
N LEU A 786 -23.85 18.56 -2.47
CA LEU A 786 -23.89 19.35 -1.24
C LEU A 786 -24.92 20.50 -1.35
N ALA A 787 -25.04 21.14 -2.51
CA ALA A 787 -26.10 22.13 -2.78
C ALA A 787 -27.51 21.50 -2.79
N ALA A 788 -27.67 20.25 -3.25
CA ALA A 788 -28.94 19.52 -3.18
C ALA A 788 -29.29 19.12 -1.73
N LYS A 789 -28.34 18.59 -0.97
CA LYS A 789 -28.49 18.28 0.46
C LYS A 789 -28.79 19.54 1.29
N THR A 790 -28.17 20.68 0.98
CA THR A 790 -28.46 21.97 1.62
C THR A 790 -29.91 22.42 1.38
N LYS A 791 -30.48 22.17 0.18
CA LYS A 791 -31.91 22.40 -0.09
C LYS A 791 -32.79 21.42 0.67
N GLN A 792 -32.41 20.14 0.76
CA GLN A 792 -33.15 19.13 1.51
C GLN A 792 -33.19 19.45 3.01
N PHE A 793 -32.09 19.95 3.59
CA PHE A 793 -32.05 20.41 4.98
C PHE A 793 -33.03 21.56 5.22
N ARG A 794 -33.05 22.60 4.37
CA ARG A 794 -34.00 23.72 4.53
C ARG A 794 -35.46 23.26 4.53
N VAL A 795 -35.83 22.31 3.65
CA VAL A 795 -37.18 21.73 3.64
C VAL A 795 -37.47 20.97 4.94
N LYS A 796 -36.48 20.26 5.51
CA LYS A 796 -36.62 19.62 6.83
C LYS A 796 -36.72 20.63 7.98
N ASP A 797 -36.00 21.75 7.92
CA ASP A 797 -36.10 22.83 8.90
C ASP A 797 -37.49 23.49 8.82
N ASP A 798 -37.99 23.80 7.61
CA ASP A 798 -39.33 24.32 7.36
C ASP A 798 -40.43 23.34 7.85
N GLU A 799 -40.24 22.02 7.68
CA GLU A 799 -41.12 20.97 8.22
C GLU A 799 -41.07 20.91 9.77
N VAL A 800 -39.89 21.04 10.38
CA VAL A 800 -39.71 21.05 11.84
C VAL A 800 -40.37 22.27 12.47
N ASP A 801 -40.26 23.46 11.88
CA ASP A 801 -40.92 24.66 12.39
C ASP A 801 -42.46 24.59 12.26
N GLN A 802 -42.99 23.98 11.20
CA GLN A 802 -44.41 23.65 11.10
C GLN A 802 -44.86 22.67 12.20
N LEU A 803 -44.09 21.60 12.43
CA LEU A 803 -44.38 20.65 13.51
C LEU A 803 -44.29 21.31 14.90
N ASN A 804 -43.30 22.17 15.16
CA ASN A 804 -43.20 22.95 16.39
C ASN A 804 -44.43 23.85 16.60
N MET A 805 -44.94 24.48 15.54
CA MET A 805 -46.14 25.32 15.62
C MET A 805 -47.40 24.50 15.91
N THR A 806 -47.62 23.37 15.22
CA THR A 806 -48.75 22.46 15.54
C THR A 806 -48.64 21.84 16.94
N ILE A 807 -47.43 21.58 17.45
CA ILE A 807 -47.22 21.15 18.84
C ILE A 807 -47.60 22.27 19.83
N ALA A 808 -47.34 23.54 19.49
CA ALA A 808 -47.76 24.67 20.31
C ALA A 808 -49.29 24.84 20.31
N GLU A 809 -49.95 24.68 19.17
CA GLU A 809 -51.41 24.69 19.00
C GLU A 809 -52.08 23.53 19.77
N LEU A 810 -51.67 22.28 19.54
CA LEU A 810 -52.18 21.13 20.29
C LEU A 810 -51.95 21.26 21.81
N LYS A 811 -50.85 21.91 22.23
CA LYS A 811 -50.58 22.18 23.65
C LYS A 811 -51.47 23.28 24.23
N THR A 812 -51.87 24.29 23.46
CA THR A 812 -52.87 25.27 23.92
C THR A 812 -54.26 24.65 23.93
N GLU A 813 -54.65 23.87 22.92
CA GLU A 813 -55.91 23.10 22.89
C GLU A 813 -56.02 22.14 24.08
N VAL A 814 -55.00 21.33 24.37
CA VAL A 814 -54.97 20.45 25.55
C VAL A 814 -55.05 21.25 26.86
N THR A 815 -54.53 22.47 26.90
CA THR A 815 -54.63 23.34 28.08
C THR A 815 -56.05 23.93 28.22
N ILE A 816 -56.69 24.32 27.11
CA ILE A 816 -58.07 24.81 27.06
C ILE A 816 -59.04 23.69 27.44
N ALA A 817 -58.99 22.55 26.75
CA ALA A 817 -59.83 21.38 27.03
C ALA A 817 -59.67 20.88 28.47
N ARG A 818 -58.47 20.98 29.05
CA ARG A 818 -58.25 20.69 30.47
C ARG A 818 -58.92 21.72 31.39
N ALA A 819 -58.82 23.01 31.09
CA ALA A 819 -59.49 24.06 31.86
C ALA A 819 -61.03 23.97 31.75
N GLU A 820 -61.56 23.60 30.58
CA GLU A 820 -62.97 23.31 30.36
C GLU A 820 -63.43 22.08 31.14
N LEU A 821 -62.64 21.00 31.18
CA LEU A 821 -62.97 19.78 31.91
C LEU A 821 -62.87 19.95 33.43
N ASP A 822 -61.82 20.62 33.92
CA ASP A 822 -61.73 21.03 35.35
C ASP A 822 -62.81 22.08 35.71
N GLY A 823 -63.33 22.86 34.76
CA GLY A 823 -64.44 23.79 34.97
C GLY A 823 -65.84 23.16 34.92
N ALA A 824 -66.07 22.18 34.06
CA ALA A 824 -67.37 21.53 33.86
C ALA A 824 -67.64 20.39 34.86
N TYR A 825 -66.59 19.73 35.35
CA TYR A 825 -66.69 18.59 36.28
C TYR A 825 -66.05 18.87 37.65
N GLY A 826 -65.64 20.11 37.92
CA GLY A 826 -64.76 20.43 39.04
C GLY A 826 -63.34 19.92 38.84
N SER A 827 -62.39 20.54 39.52
CA SER A 827 -60.98 20.16 39.40
C SER A 827 -60.77 18.70 39.81
N ARG A 828 -59.71 18.07 39.27
CA ARG A 828 -59.32 16.72 39.70
C ARG A 828 -59.14 16.58 41.23
N ALA A 829 -58.84 17.68 41.94
CA ALA A 829 -58.75 17.71 43.39
C ALA A 829 -60.14 17.70 44.07
N GLU A 830 -61.09 18.49 43.58
CA GLU A 830 -62.46 18.54 44.10
C GLU A 830 -63.19 17.21 43.90
N ARG A 831 -63.10 16.62 42.70
CA ARG A 831 -63.66 15.27 42.44
C ARG A 831 -63.04 14.19 43.32
N ALA A 832 -61.75 14.29 43.64
CA ALA A 832 -61.11 13.37 44.59
C ALA A 832 -61.65 13.56 46.02
N ALA A 833 -61.95 14.80 46.42
CA ALA A 833 -62.56 15.11 47.71
C ALA A 833 -64.02 14.63 47.80
N GLU A 834 -64.83 14.80 46.75
CA GLU A 834 -66.21 14.29 46.71
C GLU A 834 -66.24 12.75 46.77
N VAL A 835 -65.40 12.06 45.99
CA VAL A 835 -65.30 10.60 46.04
C VAL A 835 -64.84 10.11 47.43
N ALA A 836 -63.93 10.84 48.09
CA ALA A 836 -63.55 10.55 49.46
C ALA A 836 -64.71 10.77 50.46
N ALA A 837 -65.49 11.84 50.31
CA ALA A 837 -66.66 12.13 51.13
C ALA A 837 -67.78 11.09 50.95
N ILE A 838 -68.05 10.67 49.72
CA ILE A 838 -69.01 9.58 49.41
C ILE A 838 -68.54 8.26 50.04
N LYS A 839 -67.23 7.96 49.98
CA LYS A 839 -66.66 6.76 50.61
C LYS A 839 -66.66 6.81 52.16
N GLN A 840 -66.69 8.01 52.75
CA GLN A 840 -66.88 8.23 54.19
C GLN A 840 -68.35 8.43 54.59
N SER A 841 -69.29 8.42 53.64
CA SER A 841 -70.72 8.53 53.94
C SER A 841 -71.16 7.43 54.91
N SER A 842 -72.02 7.80 55.87
CA SER A 842 -72.55 6.85 56.86
C SER A 842 -73.30 5.68 56.22
N GLU A 843 -73.79 5.84 54.99
CA GLU A 843 -74.48 4.80 54.22
C GLU A 843 -73.50 3.86 53.52
N SER A 844 -72.42 4.39 52.94
CA SER A 844 -71.33 3.58 52.39
C SER A 844 -70.71 2.70 53.50
N LEU A 845 -70.50 3.26 54.70
CA LEU A 845 -70.03 2.52 55.86
C LEU A 845 -71.04 1.47 56.37
N LYS A 846 -72.35 1.73 56.31
CA LYS A 846 -73.39 0.71 56.65
C LYS A 846 -73.38 -0.43 55.64
N LEU A 847 -73.34 -0.13 54.34
CA LEU A 847 -73.29 -1.12 53.26
C LEU A 847 -72.02 -1.97 53.33
N GLN A 848 -70.85 -1.36 53.58
CA GLN A 848 -69.60 -2.09 53.80
C GLN A 848 -69.71 -3.04 55.00
N ASN A 849 -70.26 -2.58 56.13
CA ASN A 849 -70.49 -3.42 57.31
C ASN A 849 -71.53 -4.54 57.07
N GLN A 850 -72.48 -4.37 56.16
CA GLN A 850 -73.39 -5.45 55.74
C GLN A 850 -72.68 -6.45 54.83
N VAL A 851 -71.93 -5.97 53.83
CA VAL A 851 -71.13 -6.81 52.93
C VAL A 851 -70.14 -7.66 53.69
N ASP A 852 -69.45 -7.12 54.71
CA ASP A 852 -68.45 -7.88 55.47
C ASP A 852 -69.07 -8.84 56.50
N ARG A 853 -70.32 -8.60 56.95
CA ARG A 853 -71.11 -9.63 57.66
C ARG A 853 -71.53 -10.76 56.72
N LEU A 854 -72.12 -10.42 55.58
CA LEU A 854 -72.58 -11.40 54.59
C LEU A 854 -71.43 -12.25 54.06
N LYS A 855 -70.23 -11.69 53.87
CA LYS A 855 -69.01 -12.47 53.57
C LYS A 855 -68.65 -13.45 54.68
N LYS A 856 -68.79 -13.07 55.96
CA LYS A 856 -68.47 -13.92 57.11
C LYS A 856 -69.51 -15.03 57.32
N GLU A 857 -70.78 -14.72 57.08
CA GLU A 857 -71.89 -15.69 57.07
C GLU A 857 -71.74 -16.66 55.88
N LEU A 858 -71.32 -16.17 54.72
CA LEU A 858 -71.00 -17.00 53.55
C LEU A 858 -69.75 -17.87 53.77
N SER A 859 -68.69 -17.35 54.39
CA SER A 859 -67.51 -18.18 54.70
C SER A 859 -67.82 -19.25 55.75
N ALA A 860 -68.59 -18.92 56.78
CA ALA A 860 -69.03 -19.90 57.78
C ALA A 860 -69.91 -21.01 57.17
N THR A 861 -70.86 -20.66 56.30
CA THR A 861 -71.69 -21.67 55.61
C THR A 861 -70.91 -22.49 54.60
N VAL A 862 -69.84 -21.96 53.99
CA VAL A 862 -68.89 -22.75 53.18
C VAL A 862 -68.07 -23.70 54.06
N GLU A 863 -67.56 -23.26 55.21
CA GLU A 863 -66.86 -24.13 56.18
C GLU A 863 -67.77 -25.26 56.71
N GLU A 864 -69.05 -24.97 56.99
CA GLU A 864 -70.06 -25.96 57.35
C GLU A 864 -70.34 -26.97 56.22
N LEU A 865 -70.47 -26.51 54.97
CA LEU A 865 -70.66 -27.37 53.80
C LEU A 865 -69.42 -28.24 53.51
N GLU A 866 -68.21 -27.72 53.68
CA GLU A 866 -66.97 -28.52 53.62
C GLU A 866 -66.92 -29.56 54.73
N GLY A 867 -67.36 -29.21 55.95
CA GLY A 867 -67.50 -30.13 57.08
C GLY A 867 -68.44 -31.29 56.76
N VAL A 868 -69.68 -30.99 56.36
CA VAL A 868 -70.69 -32.00 55.96
C VAL A 868 -70.21 -32.86 54.80
N THR A 869 -69.53 -32.27 53.80
CA THR A 869 -68.96 -33.04 52.68
C THR A 869 -67.86 -34.00 53.15
N ARG A 870 -67.00 -33.56 54.09
CA ARG A 870 -65.93 -34.38 54.68
C ARG A 870 -66.48 -35.51 55.54
N GLU A 871 -67.52 -35.26 56.33
CA GLU A 871 -68.23 -36.27 57.12
C GLU A 871 -68.99 -37.27 56.24
N THR A 872 -69.56 -36.82 55.11
CA THR A 872 -70.20 -37.69 54.11
C THR A 872 -69.17 -38.64 53.49
N ILE A 873 -68.02 -38.11 53.03
CA ILE A 873 -66.91 -38.92 52.48
C ILE A 873 -66.33 -39.89 53.55
N GLY A 874 -66.31 -39.49 54.82
CA GLY A 874 -65.96 -40.38 55.93
C GLY A 874 -66.95 -41.54 56.07
N SER A 875 -68.24 -41.22 56.09
CA SER A 875 -69.34 -42.20 56.18
C SER A 875 -69.36 -43.17 55.00
N GLU A 876 -69.08 -42.71 53.78
CA GLU A 876 -68.95 -43.56 52.60
C GLU A 876 -67.74 -44.51 52.67
N LYS A 877 -66.62 -44.07 53.25
CA LYS A 877 -65.46 -44.94 53.50
C LYS A 877 -65.75 -45.99 54.56
N GLU A 878 -66.36 -45.62 55.68
CA GLU A 878 -66.79 -46.59 56.70
C GLU A 878 -67.79 -47.60 56.13
N LYS A 879 -68.71 -47.16 55.27
CA LYS A 879 -69.62 -48.04 54.52
C LYS A 879 -68.85 -49.00 53.60
N ALA A 880 -67.89 -48.53 52.81
CA ALA A 880 -67.07 -49.37 51.95
C ALA A 880 -66.23 -50.39 52.75
N ASP A 881 -65.70 -49.99 53.90
CA ASP A 881 -64.99 -50.85 54.86
C ASP A 881 -65.90 -51.91 55.50
N VAL A 882 -67.21 -51.67 55.59
CA VAL A 882 -68.21 -52.65 56.05
C VAL A 882 -68.64 -53.56 54.90
N GLU A 883 -68.79 -53.04 53.68
CA GLU A 883 -69.08 -53.83 52.48
C GLU A 883 -67.94 -54.81 52.15
N ALA A 884 -66.67 -54.38 52.25
CA ALA A 884 -65.52 -55.26 52.09
C ALA A 884 -65.47 -56.39 53.14
N LYS A 885 -65.82 -56.11 54.41
CA LYS A 885 -65.92 -57.13 55.48
C LYS A 885 -67.10 -58.08 55.24
N LEU A 886 -68.19 -57.61 54.63
CA LEU A 886 -69.32 -58.44 54.24
C LEU A 886 -68.92 -59.38 53.09
N ASP A 887 -68.21 -58.90 52.08
CA ASP A 887 -67.70 -59.73 50.99
C ASP A 887 -66.67 -60.76 51.47
N GLU A 888 -65.77 -60.40 52.39
CA GLU A 888 -64.86 -61.37 53.04
C GLU A 888 -65.64 -62.43 53.82
N ALA A 889 -66.68 -62.04 54.57
CA ALA A 889 -67.55 -62.98 55.29
C ALA A 889 -68.37 -63.89 54.33
N LEU A 890 -68.77 -63.39 53.15
CA LEU A 890 -69.42 -64.18 52.11
C LEU A 890 -68.45 -65.13 51.39
N ALA A 891 -67.20 -64.72 51.17
CA ALA A 891 -66.13 -65.59 50.67
C ALA A 891 -65.78 -66.70 51.69
N ALA A 892 -65.70 -66.36 52.98
CA ALA A 892 -65.51 -67.33 54.06
C ALA A 892 -66.69 -68.30 54.16
N ARG A 893 -67.94 -67.81 54.09
CA ARG A 893 -69.15 -68.64 54.07
C ARG A 893 -69.15 -69.60 52.88
N THR A 894 -68.91 -69.11 51.66
CA THR A 894 -68.94 -69.96 50.46
C THR A 894 -67.80 -70.99 50.48
N SER A 895 -66.61 -70.62 50.95
CA SER A 895 -65.52 -71.57 51.21
C SER A 895 -65.95 -72.69 52.15
N LEU A 896 -66.49 -72.34 53.33
CA LEU A 896 -67.04 -73.28 54.31
C LEU A 896 -68.17 -74.15 53.73
N GLU A 897 -69.05 -73.60 52.88
CA GLU A 897 -70.08 -74.36 52.17
C GLU A 897 -69.46 -75.37 51.17
N THR A 898 -68.37 -75.04 50.49
CA THR A 898 -67.64 -76.05 49.68
C THR A 898 -66.95 -77.11 50.53
N GLU A 899 -66.46 -76.77 51.72
CA GLU A 899 -65.88 -77.77 52.65
C GLU A 899 -66.95 -78.69 53.22
N LEU A 900 -68.11 -78.14 53.59
CA LEU A 900 -69.28 -78.90 54.03
C LEU A 900 -69.79 -79.79 52.89
N GLN A 901 -69.77 -79.32 51.64
CA GLN A 901 -70.11 -80.17 50.49
C GLN A 901 -69.06 -81.26 50.25
N LYS A 902 -67.76 -80.96 50.25
CA LYS A 902 -66.69 -81.98 50.21
C LYS A 902 -66.81 -83.00 51.34
N ALA A 903 -67.30 -82.60 52.52
CA ALA A 903 -67.56 -83.50 53.64
C ALA A 903 -68.81 -84.37 53.40
N ARG A 904 -69.88 -83.83 52.80
CA ARG A 904 -71.04 -84.62 52.33
C ARG A 904 -70.64 -85.60 51.23
N ASP A 905 -69.84 -85.18 50.26
CA ASP A 905 -69.37 -86.03 49.16
C ASP A 905 -68.45 -87.15 49.68
N LYS A 906 -67.62 -86.86 50.70
CA LYS A 906 -66.85 -87.89 51.42
C LYS A 906 -67.74 -88.85 52.20
N MET A 907 -68.78 -88.37 52.89
CA MET A 907 -69.76 -89.24 53.55
C MET A 907 -70.53 -90.09 52.54
N ALA A 908 -70.93 -89.52 51.40
CA ALA A 908 -71.58 -90.25 50.31
C ALA A 908 -70.67 -91.34 49.73
N LYS A 909 -69.37 -91.05 49.51
CA LYS A 909 -68.38 -92.05 49.08
C LYS A 909 -68.13 -93.13 50.12
N LEU A 910 -67.99 -92.78 51.41
CA LEU A 910 -67.88 -93.78 52.48
C LEU A 910 -69.13 -94.65 52.59
N GLN A 911 -70.31 -94.10 52.28
CA GLN A 911 -71.56 -94.84 52.22
C GLN A 911 -71.68 -95.71 50.96
N GLU A 912 -71.18 -95.25 49.80
CA GLU A 912 -71.03 -96.03 48.57
C GLU A 912 -69.99 -97.16 48.71
N GLU A 913 -68.89 -96.92 49.42
CA GLU A 913 -67.89 -97.95 49.78
C GLU A 913 -68.51 -98.99 50.73
N LEU A 914 -69.28 -98.55 51.74
CA LEU A 914 -69.98 -99.43 52.68
C LEU A 914 -71.10 -100.25 52.01
N ASP A 915 -71.87 -99.65 51.10
CA ASP A 915 -72.84 -100.37 50.28
C ASP A 915 -72.15 -101.21 49.17
N GLY A 916 -70.94 -100.88 48.76
CA GLY A 916 -70.08 -101.68 47.89
C GLY A 916 -69.49 -102.92 48.59
N GLU A 917 -69.11 -102.82 49.86
CA GLU A 917 -68.79 -103.97 50.70
C GLU A 917 -70.02 -104.87 50.92
N ARG A 918 -71.22 -104.28 51.05
CA ARG A 918 -72.48 -105.04 51.04
C ARG A 918 -72.78 -105.67 49.69
N LEU A 919 -72.44 -105.02 48.57
CA LEU A 919 -72.69 -105.53 47.22
C LEU A 919 -71.71 -106.65 46.81
N LYS A 920 -70.50 -106.68 47.39
CA LYS A 920 -69.62 -107.87 47.38
C LYS A 920 -70.24 -109.11 48.03
N ILE A 921 -71.37 -108.98 48.74
CA ILE A 921 -72.11 -110.08 49.38
C ILE A 921 -73.45 -110.31 48.65
N ARG A 922 -73.40 -110.70 47.36
CA ARG A 922 -74.59 -111.13 46.60
C ARG A 922 -74.33 -112.26 45.58
N THR A 923 -74.67 -113.50 45.96
CA THR A 923 -75.36 -114.49 45.10
C THR A 923 -75.77 -115.76 45.88
N ASP A 924 -77.04 -116.13 45.77
CA ASP A 924 -77.66 -117.48 45.78
C ASP A 924 -77.13 -118.61 46.70
N GLY A 925 -77.55 -118.57 47.97
CA GLY A 925 -78.72 -119.33 48.43
C GLY A 925 -78.74 -120.87 48.43
N ALA A 926 -78.57 -121.49 49.60
CA ALA A 926 -79.16 -122.81 49.92
C ALA A 926 -79.30 -123.12 51.44
N ARG A 927 -80.38 -122.61 52.08
CA ARG A 927 -80.96 -123.14 53.36
C ARG A 927 -80.04 -123.09 54.62
N PRO A 928 -80.52 -123.42 55.85
CA PRO A 928 -79.89 -122.91 57.08
C PRO A 928 -78.79 -123.83 57.65
N GLY A 929 -77.71 -123.21 58.16
CA GLY A 929 -76.76 -123.85 59.09
C GLY A 929 -75.28 -123.79 58.69
N ALA A 930 -74.61 -122.65 58.93
CA ALA A 930 -73.14 -122.56 58.87
C ALA A 930 -72.56 -121.42 59.73
N GLY A 931 -73.08 -120.19 59.57
CA GLY A 931 -72.51 -118.97 60.20
C GLY A 931 -72.48 -118.96 61.74
N ALA A 932 -73.26 -119.83 62.40
CA ALA A 932 -73.32 -119.93 63.85
C ALA A 932 -72.00 -120.35 64.52
N SER A 933 -71.08 -121.03 63.80
CA SER A 933 -69.76 -121.36 64.34
C SER A 933 -68.84 -120.13 64.34
N MET A 934 -68.39 -119.66 63.17
CA MET A 934 -67.32 -118.66 63.07
C MET A 934 -67.62 -117.32 63.77
N LEU A 935 -68.87 -116.85 63.83
CA LEU A 935 -69.21 -115.63 64.56
C LEU A 935 -69.33 -115.84 66.06
N SER A 936 -69.86 -116.97 66.53
CA SER A 936 -69.78 -117.33 67.96
C SER A 936 -68.35 -117.56 68.40
N GLU A 937 -67.51 -118.10 67.52
CA GLU A 937 -66.12 -118.45 67.78
C GLU A 937 -65.24 -117.20 67.80
N ARG A 938 -65.37 -116.29 66.83
CA ARG A 938 -64.71 -114.97 66.87
C ARG A 938 -65.20 -114.09 68.02
N PHE A 939 -66.52 -114.04 68.30
CA PHE A 939 -67.03 -113.25 69.43
C PHE A 939 -66.60 -113.83 70.79
N ARG A 940 -66.51 -115.16 70.93
CA ARG A 940 -65.91 -115.79 72.12
C ARG A 940 -64.39 -115.68 72.15
N ALA A 941 -63.70 -115.56 71.02
CA ALA A 941 -62.27 -115.26 70.98
C ALA A 941 -62.02 -113.85 71.51
N THR A 942 -62.61 -112.82 70.89
CA THR A 942 -62.47 -111.43 71.33
C THR A 942 -62.96 -111.24 72.77
N MET A 943 -64.09 -111.81 73.20
CA MET A 943 -64.53 -111.73 74.60
C MET A 943 -63.64 -112.50 75.59
N ARG A 944 -62.86 -113.50 75.18
CA ARG A 944 -61.82 -114.11 76.04
C ARG A 944 -60.55 -113.28 76.03
N GLU A 945 -60.19 -112.68 74.91
CA GLU A 945 -58.99 -111.87 74.71
C GLU A 945 -59.10 -110.53 75.42
N GLU A 946 -60.22 -109.81 75.24
CA GLU A 946 -60.61 -108.63 76.03
C GLU A 946 -60.65 -108.95 77.54
N ARG A 947 -61.27 -110.06 77.96
CA ARG A 947 -61.31 -110.43 79.39
C ARG A 947 -59.95 -110.85 79.94
N LYS A 948 -59.09 -111.46 79.12
CA LYS A 948 -57.71 -111.80 79.49
C LYS A 948 -56.89 -110.52 79.61
N LYS A 949 -57.00 -109.61 78.64
CA LYS A 949 -56.36 -108.30 78.64
C LYS A 949 -56.80 -107.47 79.83
N PHE A 950 -58.11 -107.33 80.10
CA PHE A 950 -58.59 -106.68 81.34
C PHE A 950 -58.07 -107.36 82.62
N GLN A 951 -57.85 -108.68 82.61
CA GLN A 951 -57.24 -109.40 83.72
C GLN A 951 -55.71 -109.25 83.80
N GLU A 952 -55.04 -108.93 82.71
CA GLU A 952 -53.61 -108.63 82.67
C GLU A 952 -53.38 -107.16 83.01
N ASP A 953 -54.14 -106.23 82.45
CA ASP A 953 -54.19 -104.80 82.82
C ASP A 953 -54.52 -104.63 84.32
N LEU A 954 -55.52 -105.34 84.88
CA LEU A 954 -55.82 -105.28 86.31
C LEU A 954 -54.75 -105.98 87.19
N ARG A 955 -53.89 -106.82 86.62
CA ARG A 955 -52.68 -107.34 87.31
C ARG A 955 -51.52 -106.35 87.18
N GLU A 956 -51.29 -105.78 86.00
CA GLU A 956 -50.30 -104.74 85.76
C GLU A 956 -50.55 -103.55 86.67
N GLU A 957 -51.76 -102.97 86.67
CA GLU A 957 -52.15 -101.89 87.56
C GLU A 957 -51.99 -102.26 89.03
N ARG A 958 -52.37 -103.47 89.45
CA ARG A 958 -52.10 -103.91 90.83
C ARG A 958 -50.60 -104.01 91.13
N THR A 959 -49.75 -104.37 90.16
CA THR A 959 -48.28 -104.33 90.33
C THR A 959 -47.67 -102.93 90.19
N ARG A 960 -48.27 -102.01 89.41
CA ARG A 960 -47.88 -100.61 89.34
C ARG A 960 -48.23 -99.90 90.64
N CYS A 961 -49.47 -100.04 91.13
CA CYS A 961 -49.87 -99.61 92.46
C CYS A 961 -48.93 -100.20 93.53
N ARG A 962 -48.64 -101.50 93.51
CA ARG A 962 -47.72 -102.09 94.51
C ARG A 962 -46.29 -101.54 94.42
N LYS A 963 -45.76 -101.30 93.21
CA LYS A 963 -44.47 -100.63 93.01
C LYS A 963 -44.49 -99.17 93.49
N LEU A 964 -45.54 -98.42 93.16
CA LEU A 964 -45.73 -97.03 93.61
C LEU A 964 -46.00 -96.93 95.11
N GLU A 965 -46.61 -97.94 95.72
CA GLU A 965 -46.77 -98.08 97.18
C GLU A 965 -45.45 -98.46 97.85
N GLU A 966 -44.64 -99.33 97.25
CA GLU A 966 -43.29 -99.66 97.73
C GLU A 966 -42.34 -98.45 97.58
N GLU A 967 -42.46 -97.67 96.50
CA GLU A 967 -41.74 -96.42 96.27
C GLU A 967 -42.25 -95.30 97.18
N LEU A 968 -43.55 -95.17 97.43
CA LEU A 968 -44.09 -94.28 98.46
C LEU A 968 -43.68 -94.70 99.87
N ALA A 969 -43.59 -96.01 100.16
CA ALA A 969 -43.09 -96.54 101.42
C ALA A 969 -41.56 -96.44 101.54
N ARG A 970 -40.83 -96.27 100.42
CA ARG A 970 -39.41 -95.94 100.37
C ARG A 970 -39.20 -94.44 100.58
N LEU A 971 -39.97 -93.59 99.90
CA LEU A 971 -40.01 -92.14 100.08
C LEU A 971 -40.41 -91.74 101.51
N LYS A 972 -41.45 -92.36 102.08
CA LYS A 972 -41.85 -92.21 103.50
C LYS A 972 -40.87 -92.84 104.50
N ARG A 973 -39.87 -93.60 104.04
CA ARG A 973 -38.72 -94.04 104.86
C ARG A 973 -37.50 -93.11 104.70
N SER A 974 -37.32 -92.47 103.56
CA SER A 974 -36.23 -91.49 103.33
C SER A 974 -36.57 -90.08 103.81
N GLN A 975 -37.84 -89.69 103.81
CA GLN A 975 -38.34 -88.47 104.45
C GLN A 975 -38.92 -88.83 105.82
N GLY A 976 -38.06 -88.75 106.84
CA GLY A 976 -38.37 -89.20 108.20
C GLY A 976 -39.39 -88.34 108.97
N PRO A 977 -39.94 -88.86 110.08
CA PRO A 977 -41.01 -88.20 110.84
C PRO A 977 -40.51 -86.94 111.58
N GLY A 978 -40.98 -85.76 111.14
CA GLY A 978 -40.36 -84.46 111.46
C GLY A 978 -41.28 -83.37 112.04
N LYS A 979 -42.09 -83.70 113.06
CA LYS A 979 -42.74 -82.77 114.03
C LYS A 979 -43.78 -81.73 113.53
N SER A 980 -44.87 -81.64 114.30
CA SER A 980 -45.86 -80.55 114.32
C SER A 980 -45.24 -79.20 114.73
N PRO A 981 -45.91 -78.06 114.47
CA PRO A 981 -46.90 -77.57 115.45
C PRO A 981 -48.16 -76.87 114.89
N LEU A 982 -49.25 -76.91 115.69
CA LEU A 982 -50.31 -75.89 115.87
C LEU A 982 -51.06 -75.33 114.63
N SER A 983 -52.40 -75.36 114.45
CA SER A 983 -53.59 -75.41 115.35
C SER A 983 -53.80 -74.14 116.21
N PRO A 984 -55.03 -73.63 116.41
CA PRO A 984 -56.26 -73.70 115.59
C PRO A 984 -56.99 -72.34 115.42
N ARG A 985 -58.03 -72.28 114.57
CA ARG A 985 -59.37 -71.86 115.03
C ARG A 985 -60.48 -72.45 114.16
#